data_AF-A0A5J9T2N6-F1
#
_entry.id   AF-A0A5J9T2N6-F1
#
_cell.length_a   1.000
_cell.length_b   1.000
_cell.length_c   1.000
_cell.angle_alpha   90.00
_cell.angle_beta   90.00
_cell.angle_gamma   90.00
#
_symmetry.space_group_name_H-M   'P 1'
#
loop_
_entity.id
_entity.type
_entity.pdbx_description
1 polymer ?
#
loop_
_entity_poly.entity_id
_entity_poly.type
_entity_poly.pdbx_seq_one_letter_code
_entity_poly.pdbx_strand_id
1 'polypeptide(L)'
;MGKTPPAPMAVPVWMLLFVALLASAAAAVSPSVDTEAISRFQEYLRIDTAQPAPNYAAAVDFLLGQAAAAGLEARTLELFAGKPLLLLKWPGRRPSLPSILLNSHTDVVPSEPHKWEHPPFSAALDEASGRIYARGSQDMKCVGMQYLEAIRRLRTAGFTPDRNIYITFVPDEEIGGHEGVEAFVESKEFKDLNVGLVLDEGLPSPGEEYRVFYAERSPWWLTIKAKGAPGHGAKLYDGSAMENLMKSVEAIRMFRTSQFDLVKSGEKAEGDVVSVNFAYLKAGTQTPTGFVMNLQPSEAEVGLDIRMPPDVHIEALERRLVEEWAPSSRNLSFEFKQKGCVLDNFGKPARTPIDSSNPWWPVFEESVKRAGGKLAKPEVFPASTDARYFRKIGIPALGFSPMANTPILLHDHNEFLRKDEYLKGIGIYESIIKALATHKDDAKDDESRAELIIAAWMLLSVVLLASAAAAASPLSDAEAISRFQEYLRIDTAQPAPNYAAAVDFLRDQAAAAGLEARTLEFVAGKPLLLLKWSGRRPSLPSILLNSHTDVVPSEPHKWEHPPFSAALEEASGRIYARGSQDMKCVGMQYLEAIRRLQAAGFIPDRNIYITFVPDEEIGGHAGVGAFVESKEFKDLNVGLVLDEGLASPGEEYRVFYAERSGWWLTIKAKGAPGHGAKLYDGSAMENLMKSVEAIRIFRTSQFDLVKSGEKAEGEVVSVNFAYLKAGTQTPTGFVMNLQPSEAEVGLDIRMPPDVHIEALERRLVEEWAPSSRNLSFEFKQKGCVLDNFGKPALTPVDSSNPWWSVFEEAVKRAGGKLAKPEVFPASTDARHFRKIGIPALGFSPMANTPILLHDHNEFLSKDEYLKGIGIYESIIKALATHKDDAKDDESRAEL
;
A
#
# COMPACT_ATOMS: atom_id res chain seq x y z
N MET A 1 -55.19 44.96 -51.85
CA MET A 1 -56.22 44.10 -52.49
C MET A 1 -56.48 42.93 -51.53
N GLY A 2 -57.70 42.54 -51.17
CA GLY A 2 -59.00 43.20 -51.36
C GLY A 2 -60.15 42.43 -50.68
N LYS A 3 -61.18 43.17 -50.22
CA LYS A 3 -62.49 42.72 -49.69
C LYS A 3 -62.52 41.94 -48.36
N THR A 4 -62.93 42.63 -47.31
CA THR A 4 -63.53 42.10 -46.07
C THR A 4 -65.04 41.82 -46.22
N PRO A 5 -65.61 40.95 -45.37
CA PRO A 5 -66.98 41.06 -44.86
C PRO A 5 -67.02 41.35 -43.33
N PRO A 6 -68.19 41.70 -42.73
CA PRO A 6 -68.25 42.37 -41.42
C PRO A 6 -68.68 41.49 -40.22
N ALA A 7 -68.80 42.14 -39.04
CA ALA A 7 -69.03 41.57 -37.72
C ALA A 7 -70.47 41.06 -37.44
N PRO A 8 -70.65 40.17 -36.43
CA PRO A 8 -71.98 39.67 -36.01
C PRO A 8 -72.69 40.57 -34.99
N MET A 9 -74.02 40.46 -34.93
CA MET A 9 -74.88 41.03 -33.88
C MET A 9 -75.13 40.02 -32.73
N ALA A 10 -75.61 40.49 -31.58
CA ALA A 10 -75.75 39.70 -30.35
C ALA A 10 -77.20 39.36 -29.97
N VAL A 11 -77.42 38.13 -29.49
CA VAL A 11 -78.59 37.66 -28.69
C VAL A 11 -78.12 36.48 -27.78
N PRO A 12 -78.86 36.02 -26.74
CA PRO A 12 -78.71 36.55 -25.39
C PRO A 12 -78.19 35.54 -24.34
N VAL A 13 -77.89 36.05 -23.14
CA VAL A 13 -77.31 35.30 -22.00
C VAL A 13 -78.37 34.46 -21.26
N TRP A 14 -78.70 33.27 -21.76
CA TRP A 14 -79.50 32.26 -21.02
C TRP A 14 -79.07 30.79 -21.21
N MET A 15 -77.92 30.52 -21.84
CA MET A 15 -77.46 29.14 -22.16
C MET A 15 -76.14 28.73 -21.49
N LEU A 16 -75.73 29.39 -20.40
CA LEU A 16 -74.48 29.10 -19.67
C LEU A 16 -74.65 28.41 -18.30
N LEU A 17 -75.89 28.27 -17.80
CA LEU A 17 -76.17 27.80 -16.44
C LEU A 17 -76.50 26.30 -16.31
N PHE A 18 -76.53 25.55 -17.43
CA PHE A 18 -76.87 24.11 -17.42
C PHE A 18 -75.71 23.16 -17.78
N VAL A 19 -74.56 23.70 -18.22
CA VAL A 19 -73.35 22.90 -18.51
C VAL A 19 -72.41 22.82 -17.29
N ALA A 20 -72.49 23.80 -16.39
CA ALA A 20 -71.65 23.88 -15.18
C ALA A 20 -71.98 22.85 -14.08
N LEU A 21 -73.03 22.04 -14.24
CA LEU A 21 -73.55 21.13 -13.20
C LEU A 21 -73.39 19.62 -13.53
N LEU A 22 -72.71 19.28 -14.63
CA LEU A 22 -72.35 17.89 -14.99
C LEU A 22 -70.84 17.67 -15.16
N ALA A 23 -70.01 18.67 -14.83
CA ALA A 23 -68.55 18.63 -14.93
C ALA A 23 -67.82 18.47 -13.58
N SER A 24 -68.53 18.03 -12.52
CA SER A 24 -67.97 17.82 -11.17
C SER A 24 -68.18 16.39 -10.67
N ALA A 25 -67.98 15.41 -11.55
CA ALA A 25 -67.98 13.97 -11.23
C ALA A 25 -66.79 13.23 -11.88
N ALA A 26 -65.70 13.94 -12.15
CA ALA A 26 -64.40 13.29 -12.33
C ALA A 26 -64.00 12.73 -10.95
N ALA A 27 -64.16 11.42 -10.76
CA ALA A 27 -63.78 10.77 -9.52
C ALA A 27 -62.27 10.99 -9.31
N ALA A 28 -61.90 11.66 -8.22
CA ALA A 28 -60.52 11.68 -7.76
C ALA A 28 -60.15 10.25 -7.38
N VAL A 29 -59.41 9.58 -8.26
CA VAL A 29 -58.92 8.23 -8.02
C VAL A 29 -57.91 8.33 -6.88
N SER A 30 -58.34 7.94 -5.67
CA SER A 30 -57.43 7.74 -4.55
C SER A 30 -56.32 6.77 -5.00
N PRO A 31 -55.03 7.10 -4.77
CA PRO A 31 -53.94 6.18 -5.11
C PRO A 31 -54.18 4.83 -4.42
N SER A 32 -53.72 3.74 -5.03
CA SER A 32 -53.80 2.44 -4.36
C SER A 32 -52.87 2.44 -3.14
N VAL A 33 -53.18 1.62 -2.13
CA VAL A 33 -52.35 1.46 -0.93
C VAL A 33 -50.91 1.11 -1.30
N ASP A 34 -50.72 0.35 -2.38
CA ASP A 34 -49.41 0.01 -2.94
C ASP A 34 -48.69 1.21 -3.57
N THR A 35 -49.40 2.09 -4.31
CA THR A 35 -48.84 3.34 -4.84
C THR A 35 -48.36 4.26 -3.71
N GLU A 36 -49.13 4.39 -2.62
CA GLU A 36 -48.70 5.18 -1.48
C GLU A 36 -47.48 4.57 -0.76
N ALA A 37 -47.47 3.25 -0.57
CA ALA A 37 -46.36 2.55 0.07
C ALA A 37 -45.04 2.73 -0.69
N ILE A 38 -45.09 2.72 -2.04
CA ILE A 38 -43.95 3.05 -2.89
C ILE A 38 -43.55 4.53 -2.75
N SER A 39 -44.52 5.46 -2.74
CA SER A 39 -44.23 6.89 -2.56
C SER A 39 -43.50 7.17 -1.24
N ARG A 40 -43.95 6.56 -0.14
CA ARG A 40 -43.34 6.71 1.19
C ARG A 40 -41.94 6.09 1.24
N PHE A 41 -41.72 4.95 0.58
CA PHE A 41 -40.38 4.34 0.47
C PHE A 41 -39.42 5.24 -0.34
N GLN A 42 -39.87 5.76 -1.49
CA GLN A 42 -39.08 6.70 -2.29
C GLN A 42 -38.80 8.02 -1.56
N GLU A 43 -39.68 8.47 -0.67
CA GLU A 43 -39.45 9.65 0.17
C GLU A 43 -38.33 9.39 1.20
N TYR A 44 -38.35 8.24 1.88
CA TYR A 44 -37.29 7.86 2.83
C TYR A 44 -35.91 7.67 2.15
N LEU A 45 -35.90 7.13 0.93
CA LEU A 45 -34.69 6.96 0.10
C LEU A 45 -34.09 8.29 -0.40
N ARG A 46 -34.83 9.39 -0.36
CA ARG A 46 -34.32 10.73 -0.71
C ARG A 46 -33.64 11.46 0.44
N ILE A 47 -33.73 10.91 1.66
CA ILE A 47 -33.04 11.45 2.83
C ILE A 47 -31.61 10.92 2.81
N ASP A 48 -30.66 11.79 2.50
CA ASP A 48 -29.23 11.47 2.50
C ASP A 48 -28.75 11.23 3.95
N THR A 49 -28.53 9.97 4.28
CA THR A 49 -27.96 9.51 5.55
C THR A 49 -26.60 8.85 5.32
N ALA A 50 -25.85 9.30 4.32
CA ALA A 50 -24.52 8.77 4.04
C ALA A 50 -23.50 9.11 5.14
N GLN A 51 -22.75 8.10 5.55
CA GLN A 51 -21.53 8.30 6.34
C GLN A 51 -20.50 9.13 5.53
N PRO A 52 -19.67 9.97 6.17
CA PRO A 52 -19.49 10.17 7.61
C PRO A 52 -20.35 11.32 8.20
N ALA A 53 -21.34 11.83 7.47
CA ALA A 53 -22.14 12.99 7.89
C ALA A 53 -23.67 12.78 7.68
N PRO A 54 -24.25 11.70 8.23
CA PRO A 54 -25.63 11.30 7.97
C PRO A 54 -26.66 12.31 8.50
N ASN A 55 -27.68 12.66 7.70
CA ASN A 55 -28.79 13.50 8.15
C ASN A 55 -29.83 12.72 8.98
N TYR A 56 -29.41 12.20 10.14
CA TYR A 56 -30.29 11.47 11.05
C TYR A 56 -31.52 12.29 11.49
N ALA A 57 -31.38 13.62 11.62
CA ALA A 57 -32.49 14.49 12.02
C ALA A 57 -33.67 14.41 11.04
N ALA A 58 -33.42 14.58 9.74
CA ALA A 58 -34.46 14.46 8.72
C ALA A 58 -35.05 13.04 8.64
N ALA A 59 -34.23 12.00 8.85
CA ALA A 59 -34.70 10.62 8.90
C ALA A 59 -35.64 10.38 10.08
N VAL A 60 -35.28 10.84 11.29
CA VAL A 60 -36.10 10.73 12.50
C VAL A 60 -37.40 11.54 12.37
N ASP A 61 -37.35 12.78 11.84
CA ASP A 61 -38.55 13.60 11.62
C ASP A 61 -39.54 12.92 10.66
N PHE A 62 -39.04 12.37 9.54
CA PHE A 62 -39.85 11.60 8.61
C PHE A 62 -40.46 10.36 9.29
N LEU A 63 -39.64 9.55 9.98
CA LEU A 63 -40.08 8.32 10.63
C LEU A 63 -41.03 8.55 11.81
N LEU A 64 -40.93 9.68 12.52
CA LEU A 64 -41.92 10.12 13.51
C LEU A 64 -43.27 10.41 12.85
N GLY A 65 -43.28 11.09 11.70
CA GLY A 65 -44.46 11.24 10.87
C GLY A 65 -45.05 9.90 10.42
N GLN A 66 -44.20 8.96 10.01
CA GLN A 66 -44.62 7.60 9.65
C GLN A 66 -45.25 6.85 10.84
N ALA A 67 -44.65 6.94 12.03
CA ALA A 67 -45.14 6.31 13.25
C ALA A 67 -46.49 6.89 13.70
N ALA A 68 -46.65 8.21 13.65
CA ALA A 68 -47.91 8.90 13.95
C ALA A 68 -49.02 8.48 12.98
N ALA A 69 -48.73 8.40 11.68
CA ALA A 69 -49.68 7.90 10.67
C ALA A 69 -50.04 6.42 10.85
N ALA A 70 -49.14 5.61 11.43
CA ALA A 70 -49.42 4.22 11.83
C ALA A 70 -50.08 4.12 13.23
N GLY A 71 -50.28 5.23 13.94
CA GLY A 71 -50.85 5.30 15.28
C GLY A 71 -49.99 4.62 16.36
N LEU A 72 -48.67 4.58 16.18
CA LEU A 72 -47.71 3.97 17.12
C LEU A 72 -47.30 4.96 18.22
N GLU A 73 -46.94 4.42 19.39
CA GLU A 73 -46.19 5.18 20.40
C GLU A 73 -44.75 5.36 19.90
N ALA A 74 -44.13 6.51 20.13
CA ALA A 74 -42.78 6.83 19.65
C ALA A 74 -41.95 7.57 20.71
N ARG A 75 -40.66 7.24 20.84
CA ARG A 75 -39.68 7.91 21.69
C ARG A 75 -38.32 7.90 21.00
N THR A 76 -37.73 9.07 20.78
CA THR A 76 -36.31 9.17 20.43
C THR A 76 -35.45 9.03 21.69
N LEU A 77 -34.37 8.26 21.60
CA LEU A 77 -33.31 8.12 22.58
C LEU A 77 -32.03 8.72 21.98
N GLU A 78 -31.24 9.42 22.78
CA GLU A 78 -29.92 9.92 22.39
C GLU A 78 -28.92 9.35 23.39
N LEU A 79 -28.36 8.18 23.07
CA LEU A 79 -27.38 7.49 23.90
C LEU A 79 -25.98 8.09 23.71
N PHE A 80 -25.69 8.54 22.48
CA PHE A 80 -24.51 9.27 22.08
C PHE A 80 -24.93 10.54 21.32
N ALA A 81 -24.21 11.64 21.55
CA ALA A 81 -24.58 12.95 21.03
C ALA A 81 -24.58 12.98 19.49
N GLY A 82 -25.70 13.40 18.90
CA GLY A 82 -25.89 13.43 17.44
C GLY A 82 -26.22 12.07 16.80
N LYS A 83 -26.34 10.99 17.58
CA LYS A 83 -26.77 9.65 17.15
C LYS A 83 -28.12 9.29 17.77
N PRO A 84 -29.24 9.76 17.19
CA PRO A 84 -30.57 9.47 17.70
C PRO A 84 -31.04 8.06 17.30
N LEU A 85 -31.51 7.29 18.28
CA LEU A 85 -32.20 6.03 18.09
C LEU A 85 -33.70 6.25 18.29
N LEU A 86 -34.51 6.02 17.24
CA LEU A 86 -35.96 6.15 17.32
C LEU A 86 -36.61 4.80 17.66
N LEU A 87 -37.17 4.71 18.86
CA LEU A 87 -37.92 3.56 19.35
C LEU A 87 -39.43 3.78 19.14
N LEU A 88 -40.06 2.88 18.39
CA LEU A 88 -41.50 2.82 18.18
C LEU A 88 -42.10 1.62 18.90
N LYS A 89 -43.37 1.72 19.30
CA LYS A 89 -44.08 0.68 20.07
C LYS A 89 -45.53 0.53 19.60
N TRP A 90 -45.93 -0.73 19.41
CA TRP A 90 -47.31 -1.18 19.33
C TRP A 90 -47.66 -1.96 20.62
N PRO A 91 -48.49 -1.42 21.52
CA PRO A 91 -48.88 -2.11 22.75
C PRO A 91 -49.69 -3.38 22.48
N GLY A 92 -49.34 -4.46 23.16
CA GLY A 92 -50.05 -5.75 23.12
C GLY A 92 -51.11 -5.90 24.22
N ARG A 93 -52.03 -6.84 24.03
CA ARG A 93 -53.09 -7.18 25.01
C ARG A 93 -52.57 -7.78 26.33
N ARG A 94 -51.37 -8.36 26.30
CA ARG A 94 -50.68 -9.08 27.38
C ARG A 94 -49.23 -8.54 27.46
N PRO A 95 -49.02 -7.28 27.88
CA PRO A 95 -47.73 -6.58 27.75
C PRO A 95 -46.60 -7.13 28.64
N SER A 96 -46.89 -8.09 29.53
CA SER A 96 -45.90 -8.82 30.33
C SER A 96 -45.28 -10.03 29.62
N LEU A 97 -45.76 -10.39 28.42
CA LEU A 97 -45.10 -11.38 27.57
C LEU A 97 -43.79 -10.81 27.00
N PRO A 98 -42.79 -11.65 26.69
CA PRO A 98 -41.64 -11.24 25.91
C PRO A 98 -42.07 -10.54 24.61
N SER A 99 -41.48 -9.40 24.30
CA SER A 99 -41.81 -8.60 23.12
C SER A 99 -41.08 -9.08 21.87
N ILE A 100 -41.61 -8.71 20.70
CA ILE A 100 -40.90 -8.84 19.42
C ILE A 100 -40.27 -7.49 19.10
N LEU A 101 -38.98 -7.47 18.77
CA LEU A 101 -38.29 -6.30 18.24
C LEU A 101 -38.08 -6.46 16.73
N LEU A 102 -38.34 -5.38 15.99
CA LEU A 102 -38.09 -5.26 14.56
C LEU A 102 -37.01 -4.18 14.37
N ASN A 103 -35.76 -4.58 14.14
CA ASN A 103 -34.63 -3.66 14.06
C ASN A 103 -34.41 -3.15 12.63
N SER A 104 -34.02 -1.88 12.50
CA SER A 104 -33.59 -1.27 11.25
C SER A 104 -32.54 -0.21 11.52
N HIS A 105 -31.42 -0.23 10.79
CA HIS A 105 -30.50 0.92 10.74
C HIS A 105 -31.07 2.05 9.87
N THR A 106 -30.40 3.21 9.89
CA THR A 106 -30.89 4.46 9.27
C THR A 106 -29.85 5.19 8.42
N ASP A 107 -28.58 5.08 8.74
CA ASP A 107 -27.45 5.48 7.91
C ASP A 107 -27.23 4.51 6.73
N VAL A 108 -26.31 4.89 5.85
CA VAL A 108 -25.90 4.13 4.67
C VAL A 108 -24.44 4.42 4.33
N VAL A 109 -23.75 3.50 3.65
CA VAL A 109 -22.38 3.72 3.15
C VAL A 109 -22.33 4.83 2.11
N PRO A 110 -21.16 5.49 1.98
CA PRO A 110 -20.88 6.44 0.91
C PRO A 110 -21.24 5.93 -0.49
N SER A 111 -21.31 6.88 -1.42
CA SER A 111 -21.48 6.60 -2.85
C SER A 111 -20.49 7.43 -3.67
N GLU A 112 -20.26 7.02 -4.92
CA GLU A 112 -19.48 7.77 -5.90
C GLU A 112 -20.43 8.25 -7.02
N PRO A 113 -21.06 9.44 -6.91
CA PRO A 113 -22.19 9.81 -7.78
C PRO A 113 -21.86 9.81 -9.27
N HIS A 114 -20.59 9.99 -9.64
CA HIS A 114 -20.10 9.96 -11.02
C HIS A 114 -20.08 8.56 -11.67
N LYS A 115 -20.33 7.50 -10.90
CA LYS A 115 -20.40 6.10 -11.37
C LYS A 115 -21.82 5.53 -11.38
N TRP A 116 -22.83 6.31 -10.99
CA TRP A 116 -24.22 5.87 -10.94
C TRP A 116 -25.01 6.30 -12.18
N GLU A 117 -25.92 5.44 -12.64
CA GLU A 117 -26.92 5.71 -13.70
C GLU A 117 -27.95 6.76 -13.27
N HIS A 118 -28.28 6.77 -11.97
CA HIS A 118 -29.22 7.70 -11.34
C HIS A 118 -28.60 8.25 -10.04
N PRO A 119 -28.82 9.53 -9.68
CA PRO A 119 -28.23 10.10 -8.46
C PRO A 119 -28.60 9.26 -7.21
N PRO A 120 -27.63 8.91 -6.34
CA PRO A 120 -27.83 7.90 -5.27
C PRO A 120 -29.03 8.13 -4.33
N PHE A 121 -29.43 9.38 -4.12
CA PHE A 121 -30.58 9.77 -3.28
C PHE A 121 -31.74 10.39 -4.07
N SER A 122 -31.88 10.03 -5.36
CA SER A 122 -33.03 10.46 -6.18
C SER A 122 -34.29 9.60 -5.95
N ALA A 123 -34.10 8.34 -5.53
CA ALA A 123 -35.12 7.29 -5.56
C ALA A 123 -35.81 7.19 -6.94
N ALA A 124 -35.01 7.17 -8.01
CA ALA A 124 -35.48 7.13 -9.38
C ALA A 124 -36.18 5.80 -9.68
N LEU A 125 -37.46 5.85 -10.04
CA LEU A 125 -38.20 4.69 -10.53
C LEU A 125 -38.09 4.61 -12.05
N ASP A 126 -37.47 3.55 -12.55
CA ASP A 126 -37.66 3.13 -13.94
C ASP A 126 -38.98 2.36 -14.05
N GLU A 127 -39.96 2.95 -14.75
CA GLU A 127 -41.26 2.33 -14.96
C GLU A 127 -41.23 1.12 -15.92
N ALA A 128 -40.18 0.96 -16.73
CA ALA A 128 -40.07 -0.16 -17.66
C ALA A 128 -39.58 -1.45 -16.98
N SER A 129 -38.56 -1.38 -16.12
CA SER A 129 -38.09 -2.52 -15.32
C SER A 129 -38.73 -2.64 -13.93
N GLY A 130 -39.39 -1.59 -13.46
CA GLY A 130 -39.96 -1.48 -12.12
C GLY A 130 -38.93 -1.25 -11.00
N ARG A 131 -37.68 -0.94 -11.34
CA ARG A 131 -36.58 -0.72 -10.38
C ARG A 131 -36.63 0.67 -9.77
N ILE A 132 -36.51 0.75 -8.45
CA ILE A 132 -36.25 1.99 -7.70
C ILE A 132 -34.76 2.01 -7.37
N TYR A 133 -34.02 2.89 -8.03
CA TYR A 133 -32.59 3.08 -7.86
C TYR A 133 -32.31 4.10 -6.74
N ALA A 134 -31.65 3.64 -5.68
CA ALA A 134 -31.14 4.46 -4.59
C ALA A 134 -30.17 3.67 -3.69
N ARG A 135 -29.23 4.39 -3.05
CA ARG A 135 -28.48 3.87 -1.90
C ARG A 135 -29.46 3.61 -0.74
N GLY A 136 -29.38 2.42 -0.17
CA GLY A 136 -30.29 1.93 0.88
C GLY A 136 -31.63 1.40 0.36
N SER A 137 -31.78 1.18 -0.95
CA SER A 137 -32.93 0.47 -1.50
C SER A 137 -32.90 -1.03 -1.19
N GLN A 138 -31.72 -1.59 -0.92
CA GLN A 138 -31.51 -2.93 -0.37
C GLN A 138 -31.07 -2.89 1.10
N ASP A 139 -30.35 -1.84 1.53
CA ASP A 139 -29.54 -1.86 2.77
C ASP A 139 -29.72 -0.61 3.66
N MET A 140 -30.59 -0.61 4.67
CA MET A 140 -31.72 -1.53 4.86
C MET A 140 -33.07 -0.78 4.92
N LYS A 141 -33.13 0.46 4.41
CA LYS A 141 -34.31 1.34 4.50
C LYS A 141 -35.60 0.72 3.94
N CYS A 142 -35.48 -0.25 3.04
CA CYS A 142 -36.61 -1.06 2.57
C CYS A 142 -37.25 -1.88 3.69
N VAL A 143 -36.47 -2.59 4.51
CA VAL A 143 -36.93 -3.46 5.60
C VAL A 143 -37.72 -2.66 6.64
N GLY A 144 -37.12 -1.57 7.15
CA GLY A 144 -37.78 -0.70 8.13
C GLY A 144 -39.11 -0.11 7.63
N MET A 145 -39.18 0.27 6.34
CA MET A 145 -40.44 0.73 5.74
C MET A 145 -41.45 -0.41 5.51
N GLN A 146 -41.00 -1.61 5.14
CA GLN A 146 -41.89 -2.77 5.01
C GLN A 146 -42.51 -3.18 6.35
N TYR A 147 -41.79 -3.09 7.47
CA TYR A 147 -42.37 -3.26 8.81
C TYR A 147 -43.51 -2.27 9.08
N LEU A 148 -43.30 -0.98 8.80
CA LEU A 148 -44.30 0.07 8.99
C LEU A 148 -45.54 -0.13 8.11
N GLU A 149 -45.37 -0.52 6.84
CA GLU A 149 -46.49 -0.83 5.94
C GLU A 149 -47.24 -2.12 6.36
N ALA A 150 -46.55 -3.16 6.81
CA ALA A 150 -47.18 -4.39 7.31
C ALA A 150 -48.03 -4.11 8.57
N ILE A 151 -47.51 -3.27 9.46
CA ILE A 151 -48.23 -2.82 10.66
C ILE A 151 -49.45 -1.96 10.29
N ARG A 152 -49.35 -1.08 9.28
CA ARG A 152 -50.51 -0.34 8.74
C ARG A 152 -51.59 -1.28 8.22
N ARG A 153 -51.24 -2.26 7.39
CA ARG A 153 -52.20 -3.27 6.87
C ARG A 153 -52.89 -4.02 8.00
N LEU A 154 -52.13 -4.55 8.96
CA LEU A 154 -52.68 -5.26 10.12
C LEU A 154 -53.62 -4.39 10.96
N ARG A 155 -53.27 -3.12 11.22
CA ARG A 155 -54.12 -2.19 11.99
C ARG A 155 -55.39 -1.80 11.24
N THR A 156 -55.31 -1.55 9.93
CA THR A 156 -56.48 -1.32 9.07
C THR A 156 -57.39 -2.55 9.02
N ALA A 157 -56.83 -3.76 9.08
CA ALA A 157 -57.56 -5.02 9.21
C ALA A 157 -58.07 -5.33 10.64
N GLY A 158 -57.92 -4.40 11.60
CA GLY A 158 -58.43 -4.55 12.97
C GLY A 158 -57.66 -5.53 13.86
N PHE A 159 -56.44 -5.93 13.47
CA PHE A 159 -55.60 -6.80 14.29
C PHE A 159 -55.13 -6.10 15.58
N THR A 160 -54.91 -6.89 16.63
CA THR A 160 -54.20 -6.44 17.84
C THR A 160 -53.23 -7.54 18.26
N PRO A 161 -51.95 -7.24 18.50
CA PRO A 161 -51.00 -8.23 18.98
C PRO A 161 -51.29 -8.61 20.44
N ASP A 162 -50.89 -9.82 20.84
CA ASP A 162 -50.97 -10.23 22.25
C ASP A 162 -49.78 -9.71 23.05
N ARG A 163 -48.56 -9.87 22.54
CA ARG A 163 -47.33 -9.29 23.13
C ARG A 163 -47.04 -7.90 22.56
N ASN A 164 -46.19 -7.11 23.22
CA ASN A 164 -45.74 -5.84 22.65
C ASN A 164 -44.90 -6.10 21.38
N ILE A 165 -45.03 -5.23 20.38
CA ILE A 165 -44.09 -5.16 19.25
C ILE A 165 -43.37 -3.83 19.33
N TYR A 166 -42.05 -3.86 19.26
CA TYR A 166 -41.20 -2.69 19.14
C TYR A 166 -40.59 -2.62 17.74
N ILE A 167 -40.31 -1.41 17.27
CA ILE A 167 -39.51 -1.16 16.07
C ILE A 167 -38.39 -0.22 16.48
N THR A 168 -37.16 -0.51 16.11
CA THR A 168 -36.03 0.42 16.29
C THR A 168 -35.52 0.91 14.96
N PHE A 169 -35.32 2.22 14.88
CA PHE A 169 -34.61 2.89 13.81
C PHE A 169 -33.32 3.45 14.42
N VAL A 170 -32.22 2.76 14.18
CA VAL A 170 -30.95 2.92 14.90
C VAL A 170 -29.90 3.64 14.04
N PRO A 171 -28.96 4.37 14.65
CA PRO A 171 -27.79 4.90 13.97
C PRO A 171 -26.61 3.92 14.02
N ASP A 172 -25.66 4.12 13.12
CA ASP A 172 -24.25 3.72 13.18
C ASP A 172 -23.84 2.27 12.88
N GLU A 173 -24.75 1.41 12.41
CA GLU A 173 -24.44 0.02 11.97
C GLU A 173 -23.28 0.00 10.96
N GLU A 174 -23.39 0.81 9.90
CA GLU A 174 -22.45 0.89 8.77
C GLU A 174 -21.02 1.32 9.16
N ILE A 175 -20.82 1.80 10.40
CA ILE A 175 -19.51 2.11 11.00
C ILE A 175 -19.20 1.29 12.26
N GLY A 176 -20.08 0.36 12.65
CA GLY A 176 -19.83 -0.67 13.65
C GLY A 176 -20.96 -0.94 14.64
N GLY A 177 -22.06 -0.20 14.66
CA GLY A 177 -23.19 -0.37 15.61
C GLY A 177 -22.84 -0.09 17.08
N HIS A 178 -21.69 0.52 17.34
CA HIS A 178 -21.09 0.65 18.67
C HIS A 178 -21.76 1.73 19.53
N GLU A 179 -22.14 2.87 18.93
CA GLU A 179 -22.79 3.97 19.66
C GLU A 179 -24.33 3.95 19.48
N GLY A 180 -24.84 3.15 18.55
CA GLY A 180 -26.23 2.77 18.38
C GLY A 180 -26.62 1.55 19.21
N VAL A 181 -26.62 0.35 18.61
CA VAL A 181 -27.21 -0.86 19.22
C VAL A 181 -26.41 -1.46 20.36
N GLU A 182 -25.07 -1.46 20.32
CA GLU A 182 -24.27 -1.99 21.43
C GLU A 182 -24.53 -1.17 22.71
N ALA A 183 -24.55 0.15 22.59
CA ALA A 183 -24.98 1.05 23.67
C ALA A 183 -26.44 0.83 24.10
N PHE A 184 -27.34 0.54 23.14
CA PHE A 184 -28.76 0.32 23.43
C PHE A 184 -29.02 -0.97 24.21
N VAL A 185 -28.40 -2.10 23.86
CA VAL A 185 -28.63 -3.36 24.60
C VAL A 185 -28.09 -3.32 26.04
N GLU A 186 -27.09 -2.48 26.30
CA GLU A 186 -26.59 -2.21 27.66
C GLU A 186 -27.49 -1.25 28.47
N SER A 187 -28.32 -0.44 27.81
CA SER A 187 -29.19 0.56 28.45
C SER A 187 -30.26 -0.04 29.38
N LYS A 188 -30.86 0.79 30.24
CA LYS A 188 -32.06 0.42 31.00
C LYS A 188 -33.28 0.34 30.08
N GLU A 189 -33.41 1.31 29.17
CA GLU A 189 -34.47 1.40 28.17
C GLU A 189 -34.71 0.09 27.42
N PHE A 190 -33.66 -0.58 26.96
CA PHE A 190 -33.77 -1.87 26.27
C PHE A 190 -34.25 -3.00 27.21
N LYS A 191 -33.73 -3.06 28.43
CA LYS A 191 -34.07 -4.09 29.42
C LYS A 191 -35.54 -3.98 29.87
N ASP A 192 -36.06 -2.75 29.97
CA ASP A 192 -37.47 -2.48 30.22
C ASP A 192 -38.40 -2.92 29.06
N LEU A 193 -37.89 -3.27 27.87
CA LEU A 193 -38.70 -3.75 26.73
C LEU A 193 -39.06 -5.24 26.82
N ASN A 194 -38.33 -6.03 27.64
CA ASN A 194 -38.50 -7.48 27.78
C ASN A 194 -38.47 -8.23 26.42
N VAL A 195 -37.43 -8.02 25.59
CA VAL A 195 -37.36 -8.59 24.23
C VAL A 195 -37.11 -10.10 24.25
N GLY A 196 -37.97 -10.88 23.59
CA GLY A 196 -37.83 -12.34 23.45
C GLY A 196 -37.33 -12.81 22.08
N LEU A 197 -37.47 -11.97 21.05
CA LEU A 197 -37.00 -12.22 19.68
C LEU A 197 -36.72 -10.89 18.98
N VAL A 198 -35.65 -10.84 18.19
CA VAL A 198 -35.37 -9.78 17.23
C VAL A 198 -35.50 -10.31 15.80
N LEU A 199 -36.13 -9.52 14.93
CA LEU A 199 -35.90 -9.60 13.49
C LEU A 199 -35.02 -8.41 13.07
N ASP A 200 -34.04 -8.70 12.24
CA ASP A 200 -33.03 -7.76 11.73
C ASP A 200 -32.89 -7.95 10.21
N GLU A 201 -32.01 -7.21 9.55
CA GLU A 201 -31.79 -7.33 8.10
C GLU A 201 -31.25 -8.71 7.64
N GLY A 202 -31.49 -9.01 6.36
CA GLY A 202 -30.81 -10.07 5.63
C GLY A 202 -30.43 -9.64 4.20
N LEU A 203 -29.61 -10.44 3.54
CA LEU A 203 -29.22 -10.18 2.14
C LEU A 203 -30.37 -10.45 1.15
N PRO A 204 -30.42 -9.74 0.01
CA PRO A 204 -31.19 -10.16 -1.15
C PRO A 204 -30.81 -11.55 -1.65
N SER A 205 -31.72 -12.15 -2.40
CA SER A 205 -31.54 -13.43 -3.08
C SER A 205 -31.70 -13.27 -4.59
N PRO A 206 -30.70 -13.67 -5.40
CA PRO A 206 -30.84 -13.71 -6.86
C PRO A 206 -31.88 -14.72 -7.36
N GLY A 207 -32.29 -15.70 -6.53
CA GLY A 207 -33.30 -16.71 -6.86
C GLY A 207 -34.64 -16.48 -6.16
N GLU A 208 -35.58 -17.42 -6.32
CA GLU A 208 -36.93 -17.34 -5.75
C GLU A 208 -37.02 -17.52 -4.22
N GLU A 209 -35.93 -17.96 -3.58
CA GLU A 209 -35.85 -18.30 -2.16
C GLU A 209 -35.36 -17.11 -1.33
N TYR A 210 -36.12 -16.70 -0.30
CA TYR A 210 -35.64 -15.74 0.69
C TYR A 210 -34.56 -16.35 1.58
N ARG A 211 -33.55 -15.55 1.91
CA ARG A 211 -32.41 -15.95 2.76
C ARG A 211 -32.68 -15.58 4.22
N VAL A 212 -32.22 -16.42 5.13
CA VAL A 212 -32.41 -16.20 6.58
C VAL A 212 -31.16 -16.56 7.36
N PHE A 213 -30.79 -15.66 8.26
CA PHE A 213 -29.48 -15.63 8.89
C PHE A 213 -29.62 -15.80 10.40
N TYR A 214 -29.13 -16.93 10.91
CA TYR A 214 -29.27 -17.31 12.32
C TYR A 214 -28.05 -16.89 13.16
N ALA A 215 -26.94 -16.60 12.48
CA ALA A 215 -25.73 -16.03 13.03
C ALA A 215 -25.02 -15.23 11.93
N GLU A 216 -23.86 -14.67 12.23
CA GLU A 216 -23.06 -13.84 11.32
C GLU A 216 -21.57 -14.05 11.57
N ARG A 217 -20.72 -13.45 10.73
CA ARG A 217 -19.29 -13.46 10.97
C ARG A 217 -18.83 -12.26 11.80
N SER A 218 -17.88 -12.51 12.70
CA SER A 218 -17.27 -11.47 13.53
C SER A 218 -16.05 -10.83 12.84
N PRO A 219 -15.89 -9.49 12.88
CA PRO A 219 -14.82 -8.77 12.20
C PRO A 219 -13.53 -8.61 13.04
N TRP A 220 -12.41 -9.01 12.44
CA TRP A 220 -11.06 -8.78 12.91
C TRP A 220 -10.32 -7.91 11.90
N TRP A 221 -10.25 -6.60 12.17
CA TRP A 221 -9.45 -5.66 11.39
C TRP A 221 -8.05 -5.59 11.95
N LEU A 222 -7.11 -6.17 11.21
CA LEU A 222 -5.75 -6.41 11.66
C LEU A 222 -4.76 -5.63 10.79
N THR A 223 -3.78 -4.98 11.43
CA THR A 223 -2.63 -4.39 10.76
C THR A 223 -1.38 -5.19 11.13
N ILE A 224 -0.57 -5.59 10.15
CA ILE A 224 0.73 -6.22 10.36
C ILE A 224 1.82 -5.29 9.83
N LYS A 225 2.86 -5.06 10.66
CA LYS A 225 3.99 -4.15 10.40
C LYS A 225 5.31 -4.93 10.49
N ALA A 226 6.07 -4.91 9.41
CA ALA A 226 7.43 -5.44 9.35
C ALA A 226 8.46 -4.31 9.51
N LYS A 227 9.58 -4.61 10.18
CA LYS A 227 10.75 -3.70 10.24
C LYS A 227 12.02 -4.40 9.77
N GLY A 228 12.97 -3.61 9.26
CA GLY A 228 14.30 -4.06 8.85
C GLY A 228 15.23 -2.87 8.62
N ALA A 229 16.49 -3.13 8.31
CA ALA A 229 17.42 -2.08 7.89
C ALA A 229 16.95 -1.47 6.54
N PRO A 230 17.11 -0.14 6.33
CA PRO A 230 17.05 0.44 5.00
C PRO A 230 18.27 -0.02 4.18
N GLY A 231 18.27 0.23 2.87
CA GLY A 231 19.43 -0.11 2.04
C GLY A 231 19.28 0.22 0.57
N HIS A 232 20.39 0.20 -0.16
CA HIS A 232 20.42 0.50 -1.60
C HIS A 232 19.65 -0.57 -2.40
N GLY A 233 18.73 -0.14 -3.27
CA GLY A 233 17.85 -0.99 -4.08
C GLY A 233 18.54 -2.06 -4.93
N ALA A 234 19.83 -1.89 -5.21
CA ALA A 234 20.65 -2.84 -5.98
C ALA A 234 21.03 -4.13 -5.23
N LYS A 235 21.17 -4.08 -3.90
CA LYS A 235 21.71 -5.18 -3.08
C LYS A 235 20.65 -6.20 -2.67
N LEU A 236 21.05 -7.46 -2.46
CA LEU A 236 20.16 -8.53 -1.99
C LEU A 236 20.30 -8.71 -0.47
N TYR A 237 19.45 -8.03 0.29
CA TYR A 237 19.36 -8.21 1.75
C TYR A 237 18.51 -9.42 2.14
N ASP A 238 18.91 -10.06 3.24
CA ASP A 238 18.08 -10.96 4.06
C ASP A 238 17.32 -10.17 5.13
N GLY A 239 16.07 -10.53 5.40
CA GLY A 239 15.32 -10.02 6.54
C GLY A 239 14.95 -8.53 6.47
N SER A 240 14.91 -7.94 5.27
CA SER A 240 14.37 -6.59 5.09
C SER A 240 12.87 -6.56 5.40
N ALA A 241 12.33 -5.37 5.72
CA ALA A 241 10.92 -5.22 6.05
C ALA A 241 10.01 -5.78 4.95
N MET A 242 10.37 -5.52 3.68
CA MET A 242 9.67 -6.03 2.51
C MET A 242 9.75 -7.55 2.40
N GLU A 243 10.93 -8.15 2.56
CA GLU A 243 11.06 -9.61 2.44
C GLU A 243 10.26 -10.35 3.53
N ASN A 244 10.32 -9.85 4.78
CA ASN A 244 9.58 -10.42 5.90
C ASN A 244 8.06 -10.24 5.73
N LEU A 245 7.60 -9.09 5.24
CA LEU A 245 6.18 -8.87 4.97
C LEU A 245 5.68 -9.79 3.84
N MET A 246 6.41 -9.92 2.73
CA MET A 246 5.95 -10.71 1.58
C MET A 246 5.88 -12.21 1.89
N LYS A 247 6.81 -12.73 2.71
CA LYS A 247 6.73 -14.11 3.24
C LYS A 247 5.44 -14.34 4.06
N SER A 248 5.00 -13.36 4.83
CA SER A 248 3.75 -13.42 5.60
C SER A 248 2.51 -13.28 4.72
N VAL A 249 2.52 -12.34 3.79
CA VAL A 249 1.43 -12.11 2.82
C VAL A 249 1.13 -13.38 2.04
N GLU A 250 2.14 -14.16 1.65
CA GLU A 250 1.93 -15.44 0.97
C GLU A 250 1.31 -16.50 1.90
N ALA A 251 1.75 -16.62 3.15
CA ALA A 251 1.13 -17.54 4.12
C ALA A 251 -0.36 -17.19 4.38
N ILE A 252 -0.68 -15.89 4.42
CA ILE A 252 -2.06 -15.39 4.49
C ILE A 252 -2.83 -15.72 3.20
N ARG A 253 -2.21 -15.52 2.02
CA ARG A 253 -2.83 -15.81 0.72
C ARG A 253 -3.13 -17.30 0.55
N MET A 254 -2.22 -18.19 0.94
CA MET A 254 -2.42 -19.64 0.94
C MET A 254 -3.61 -20.04 1.83
N PHE A 255 -3.73 -19.45 3.02
CA PHE A 255 -4.89 -19.68 3.90
C PHE A 255 -6.20 -19.14 3.29
N ARG A 256 -6.19 -17.92 2.72
CA ARG A 256 -7.36 -17.39 1.97
C ARG A 256 -7.77 -18.34 0.85
N THR A 257 -6.81 -18.84 0.07
CA THR A 257 -7.08 -19.77 -1.03
C THR A 257 -7.74 -21.05 -0.52
N SER A 258 -7.18 -21.72 0.51
CA SER A 258 -7.80 -22.96 1.02
C SER A 258 -9.17 -22.75 1.68
N GLN A 259 -9.44 -21.57 2.25
CA GLN A 259 -10.79 -21.21 2.70
C GLN A 259 -11.75 -20.94 1.53
N PHE A 260 -11.29 -20.32 0.44
CA PHE A 260 -12.11 -20.03 -0.73
C PHE A 260 -12.40 -21.30 -1.56
N ASP A 261 -11.45 -22.24 -1.65
CA ASP A 261 -11.61 -23.49 -2.38
C ASP A 261 -12.75 -24.36 -1.80
N LEU A 262 -12.94 -24.35 -0.47
CA LEU A 262 -14.08 -25.01 0.21
C LEU A 262 -15.44 -24.41 -0.14
N VAL A 263 -15.48 -23.13 -0.55
CA VAL A 263 -16.70 -22.47 -1.04
C VAL A 263 -16.90 -22.81 -2.52
N LYS A 264 -15.81 -22.85 -3.31
CA LYS A 264 -15.85 -23.19 -4.75
C LYS A 264 -16.20 -24.66 -5.01
N SER A 265 -15.84 -25.58 -4.12
CA SER A 265 -16.24 -26.99 -4.18
C SER A 265 -17.68 -27.22 -3.70
N GLY A 266 -18.28 -26.25 -3.01
CA GLY A 266 -19.59 -26.37 -2.37
C GLY A 266 -19.59 -27.17 -1.07
N GLU A 267 -18.41 -27.50 -0.51
CA GLU A 267 -18.28 -28.16 0.80
C GLU A 267 -18.76 -27.29 1.97
N LYS A 268 -18.68 -25.96 1.81
CA LYS A 268 -19.14 -24.96 2.79
C LYS A 268 -19.85 -23.79 2.12
N ALA A 269 -20.83 -23.20 2.80
CA ALA A 269 -21.39 -21.91 2.37
C ALA A 269 -20.37 -20.78 2.60
N GLU A 270 -20.53 -19.63 1.94
CA GLU A 270 -19.60 -18.50 2.11
C GLU A 270 -19.48 -18.10 3.59
N GLY A 271 -20.59 -18.05 4.35
CA GLY A 271 -20.56 -17.73 5.78
C GLY A 271 -19.75 -18.70 6.65
N ASP A 272 -19.61 -19.98 6.25
CA ASP A 272 -19.08 -21.06 7.09
C ASP A 272 -17.53 -21.16 7.09
N VAL A 273 -16.84 -20.35 6.28
CA VAL A 273 -15.36 -20.29 6.20
C VAL A 273 -14.83 -18.99 6.79
N VAL A 274 -13.55 -18.95 7.19
CA VAL A 274 -12.87 -17.69 7.53
C VAL A 274 -12.51 -16.98 6.22
N SER A 275 -13.01 -15.77 5.99
CA SER A 275 -12.48 -14.93 4.90
C SER A 275 -11.30 -14.10 5.41
N VAL A 276 -10.29 -13.94 4.57
CA VAL A 276 -9.20 -12.97 4.80
C VAL A 276 -8.98 -12.19 3.50
N ASN A 277 -9.18 -10.88 3.54
CA ASN A 277 -8.97 -10.00 2.40
C ASN A 277 -7.99 -8.87 2.77
N PHE A 278 -7.12 -8.52 1.83
CA PHE A 278 -6.12 -7.48 2.03
C PHE A 278 -6.76 -6.11 1.70
N ALA A 279 -6.94 -5.26 2.71
CA ALA A 279 -7.60 -3.97 2.58
C ALA A 279 -6.65 -2.87 2.06
N TYR A 280 -5.39 -2.87 2.51
CA TYR A 280 -4.39 -1.89 2.08
C TYR A 280 -2.96 -2.45 2.11
N LEU A 281 -2.07 -1.81 1.35
CA LEU A 281 -0.62 -2.01 1.39
C LEU A 281 0.08 -0.67 1.44
N LYS A 282 1.15 -0.58 2.24
CA LYS A 282 1.94 0.64 2.39
C LYS A 282 3.41 0.30 2.68
N ALA A 283 4.29 0.64 1.75
CA ALA A 283 5.74 0.60 1.92
C ALA A 283 6.40 1.58 0.93
N GLY A 284 7.64 1.97 1.21
CA GLY A 284 8.45 2.84 0.33
C GLY A 284 8.47 4.32 0.73
N THR A 285 9.58 4.99 0.44
CA THR A 285 9.78 6.42 0.75
C THR A 285 9.14 7.29 -0.33
N GLN A 286 8.15 8.11 0.04
CA GLN A 286 7.44 9.00 -0.87
C GLN A 286 8.27 10.23 -1.26
N THR A 287 8.02 10.74 -2.46
CA THR A 287 8.54 12.01 -2.98
C THR A 287 7.39 12.83 -3.59
N PRO A 288 7.57 14.13 -3.88
CA PRO A 288 6.54 14.94 -4.56
C PRO A 288 6.13 14.43 -5.96
N THR A 289 6.88 13.50 -6.54
CA THR A 289 6.66 12.95 -7.88
C THR A 289 6.40 11.43 -7.90
N GLY A 290 6.41 10.76 -6.73
CA GLY A 290 6.20 9.32 -6.62
C GLY A 290 6.88 8.69 -5.39
N PHE A 291 7.80 7.76 -5.64
CA PHE A 291 8.57 7.04 -4.61
C PHE A 291 10.05 6.96 -4.99
N VAL A 292 10.93 6.85 -3.99
CA VAL A 292 12.36 6.61 -4.20
C VAL A 292 12.58 5.15 -4.64
N MET A 293 12.84 4.93 -5.93
CA MET A 293 13.01 3.57 -6.47
C MET A 293 14.31 2.90 -6.01
N ASN A 294 15.39 3.67 -5.80
CA ASN A 294 16.72 3.15 -5.46
C ASN A 294 16.91 2.78 -3.96
N LEU A 295 15.82 2.71 -3.17
CA LEU A 295 15.87 2.57 -1.72
C LEU A 295 14.91 1.46 -1.23
N GLN A 296 15.44 0.51 -0.46
CA GLN A 296 14.61 -0.44 0.28
C GLN A 296 14.09 0.22 1.57
N PRO A 297 12.77 0.16 1.84
CA PRO A 297 12.19 0.81 3.00
C PRO A 297 12.47 0.01 4.29
N SER A 298 12.77 0.73 5.38
CA SER A 298 12.97 0.15 6.71
C SER A 298 11.68 -0.36 7.37
N GLU A 299 10.51 0.02 6.86
CA GLU A 299 9.19 -0.40 7.35
C GLU A 299 8.25 -0.75 6.19
N ALA A 300 7.39 -1.74 6.41
CA ALA A 300 6.35 -2.16 5.46
C ALA A 300 5.09 -2.63 6.22
N GLU A 301 3.91 -2.30 5.71
CA GLU A 301 2.63 -2.42 6.41
C GLU A 301 1.53 -3.00 5.51
N VAL A 302 0.70 -3.90 6.06
CA VAL A 302 -0.49 -4.49 5.41
C VAL A 302 -1.70 -4.45 6.34
N GLY A 303 -2.85 -4.08 5.79
CA GLY A 303 -4.15 -4.19 6.45
C GLY A 303 -4.94 -5.39 5.96
N LEU A 304 -5.59 -6.10 6.89
CA LEU A 304 -6.41 -7.27 6.64
C LEU A 304 -7.81 -7.07 7.24
N ASP A 305 -8.85 -7.33 6.45
CA ASP A 305 -10.18 -7.65 6.96
C ASP A 305 -10.30 -9.18 7.06
N ILE A 306 -10.43 -9.67 8.29
CA ILE A 306 -10.64 -11.08 8.60
C ILE A 306 -12.07 -11.21 9.13
N ARG A 307 -12.90 -12.07 8.51
CA ARG A 307 -14.24 -12.39 9.02
C ARG A 307 -14.29 -13.85 9.42
N MET A 308 -14.77 -14.13 10.64
CA MET A 308 -14.75 -15.46 11.22
C MET A 308 -16.16 -15.97 11.55
N PRO A 309 -16.53 -17.21 11.22
CA PRO A 309 -17.82 -17.80 11.61
C PRO A 309 -17.90 -18.06 13.13
N PRO A 310 -19.11 -18.22 13.69
CA PRO A 310 -19.30 -18.52 15.12
C PRO A 310 -18.56 -19.77 15.61
N ASP A 311 -18.48 -20.81 14.77
CA ASP A 311 -17.86 -22.10 15.06
C ASP A 311 -16.35 -22.15 14.73
N VAL A 312 -15.66 -21.01 14.68
CA VAL A 312 -14.19 -20.95 14.49
C VAL A 312 -13.44 -21.34 15.77
N HIS A 313 -12.32 -22.08 15.63
CA HIS A 313 -11.40 -22.32 16.73
C HIS A 313 -10.43 -21.12 16.85
N ILE A 314 -10.82 -20.12 17.65
CA ILE A 314 -10.15 -18.81 17.77
C ILE A 314 -8.65 -18.98 18.06
N GLU A 315 -8.31 -19.83 19.03
CA GLU A 315 -6.96 -20.07 19.54
C GLU A 315 -6.04 -20.67 18.47
N ALA A 316 -6.59 -21.40 17.50
CA ALA A 316 -5.83 -21.91 16.36
C ALA A 316 -5.52 -20.81 15.33
N LEU A 317 -6.40 -19.81 15.19
CA LEU A 317 -6.17 -18.64 14.36
C LEU A 317 -5.23 -17.63 15.04
N GLU A 318 -5.34 -17.44 16.36
CA GLU A 318 -4.39 -16.62 17.14
C GLU A 318 -2.99 -17.23 17.12
N ARG A 319 -2.89 -18.56 17.24
CA ARG A 319 -1.61 -19.26 17.07
C ARG A 319 -1.05 -19.05 15.66
N ARG A 320 -1.87 -19.20 14.61
CA ARG A 320 -1.45 -18.93 13.23
C ARG A 320 -1.00 -17.47 13.04
N LEU A 321 -1.67 -16.52 13.68
CA LEU A 321 -1.27 -15.11 13.66
C LEU A 321 0.12 -14.91 14.30
N VAL A 322 0.36 -15.48 15.47
CA VAL A 322 1.64 -15.30 16.20
C VAL A 322 2.79 -16.12 15.60
N GLU A 323 2.55 -17.34 15.13
CA GLU A 323 3.60 -18.27 14.67
C GLU A 323 3.87 -18.17 13.16
N GLU A 324 2.86 -17.93 12.32
CA GLU A 324 2.99 -17.93 10.86
C GLU A 324 2.91 -16.53 10.25
N TRP A 325 1.86 -15.75 10.55
CA TRP A 325 1.54 -14.51 9.82
C TRP A 325 2.29 -13.28 10.33
N ALA A 326 2.48 -13.13 11.64
CA ALA A 326 3.18 -11.99 12.24
C ALA A 326 4.25 -12.39 13.29
N PRO A 327 5.09 -13.42 13.05
CA PRO A 327 6.09 -13.87 14.02
C PRO A 327 7.18 -12.83 14.27
N SER A 328 7.40 -12.52 15.54
CA SER A 328 8.43 -11.58 16.00
C SER A 328 9.85 -11.99 15.60
N SER A 329 10.09 -13.28 15.38
CA SER A 329 11.36 -13.82 14.83
C SER A 329 11.67 -13.37 13.39
N ARG A 330 10.70 -12.78 12.69
CA ARG A 330 10.87 -12.13 11.37
C ARG A 330 10.67 -10.62 11.44
N ASN A 331 10.96 -10.00 12.59
CA ASN A 331 10.79 -8.55 12.85
C ASN A 331 9.37 -8.03 12.52
N LEU A 332 8.36 -8.87 12.71
CA LEU A 332 6.96 -8.52 12.53
C LEU A 332 6.31 -8.16 13.86
N SER A 333 5.32 -7.28 13.76
CA SER A 333 4.43 -6.87 14.85
C SER A 333 3.02 -6.73 14.28
N PHE A 334 2.00 -6.84 15.13
CA PHE A 334 0.61 -6.71 14.69
C PHE A 334 -0.25 -5.93 15.69
N GLU A 335 -1.33 -5.35 15.18
CA GLU A 335 -2.20 -4.43 15.90
C GLU A 335 -3.65 -4.64 15.43
N PHE A 336 -4.56 -4.97 16.34
CA PHE A 336 -5.99 -5.00 16.04
C PHE A 336 -6.58 -3.59 16.10
N LYS A 337 -7.23 -3.17 15.01
CA LYS A 337 -8.09 -1.98 14.97
C LYS A 337 -9.52 -2.30 15.40
N GLN A 338 -9.98 -3.51 15.11
CA GLN A 338 -11.21 -4.10 15.64
C GLN A 338 -10.94 -5.59 15.89
N LYS A 339 -11.42 -6.14 17.00
CA LYS A 339 -11.33 -7.56 17.34
C LYS A 339 -12.66 -8.06 17.89
N GLY A 340 -13.62 -8.28 17.00
CA GLY A 340 -14.93 -8.81 17.35
C GLY A 340 -14.87 -10.19 18.04
N CYS A 341 -15.85 -10.46 18.90
CA CYS A 341 -16.05 -11.78 19.49
C CYS A 341 -16.97 -12.64 18.60
N VAL A 342 -16.72 -13.95 18.55
CA VAL A 342 -17.64 -14.95 17.95
C VAL A 342 -18.51 -15.65 18.99
N LEU A 343 -18.24 -15.40 20.28
CA LEU A 343 -18.96 -15.98 21.42
C LEU A 343 -19.91 -14.95 22.05
N ASP A 344 -21.00 -15.46 22.64
CA ASP A 344 -21.89 -14.73 23.52
C ASP A 344 -21.26 -14.47 24.90
N ASN A 345 -21.94 -13.68 25.73
CA ASN A 345 -21.54 -13.39 27.11
C ASN A 345 -21.55 -14.63 28.03
N PHE A 346 -22.00 -15.80 27.53
CA PHE A 346 -22.05 -17.08 28.23
C PHE A 346 -20.99 -18.07 27.71
N GLY A 347 -20.09 -17.63 26.83
CA GLY A 347 -18.97 -18.43 26.29
C GLY A 347 -19.35 -19.43 25.18
N LYS A 348 -20.53 -19.29 24.56
CA LYS A 348 -21.01 -20.17 23.47
C LYS A 348 -20.95 -19.43 22.13
N PRO A 349 -20.84 -20.11 20.97
CA PRO A 349 -20.96 -19.47 19.66
C PRO A 349 -22.23 -18.62 19.56
N ALA A 350 -22.10 -17.34 19.18
CA ALA A 350 -23.18 -16.36 19.18
C ALA A 350 -24.17 -16.60 18.02
N ARG A 351 -25.06 -17.59 18.20
CA ARG A 351 -26.02 -18.05 17.18
C ARG A 351 -27.41 -18.28 17.76
N THR A 352 -28.42 -17.97 16.95
CA THR A 352 -29.82 -18.30 17.22
C THR A 352 -30.09 -19.74 16.80
N PRO A 353 -30.75 -20.59 17.62
CA PRO A 353 -31.10 -21.94 17.20
C PRO A 353 -32.16 -21.92 16.09
N ILE A 354 -32.01 -22.84 15.14
CA ILE A 354 -32.87 -23.03 13.94
C ILE A 354 -33.59 -24.39 13.98
N ASP A 355 -33.98 -24.78 15.19
CA ASP A 355 -34.69 -26.01 15.51
C ASP A 355 -35.73 -25.74 16.62
N SER A 356 -36.41 -26.79 17.11
CA SER A 356 -37.47 -26.67 18.11
C SER A 356 -37.02 -26.25 19.52
N SER A 357 -35.72 -26.08 19.78
CA SER A 357 -35.23 -25.45 21.01
C SER A 357 -35.44 -23.93 21.01
N ASN A 358 -35.58 -23.31 19.83
CA ASN A 358 -36.01 -21.93 19.68
C ASN A 358 -37.53 -21.90 19.40
N PRO A 359 -38.38 -21.47 20.35
CA PRO A 359 -39.84 -21.47 20.17
C PRO A 359 -40.30 -20.61 18.99
N TRP A 360 -39.52 -19.59 18.64
CA TRP A 360 -39.81 -18.67 17.54
C TRP A 360 -39.58 -19.25 16.16
N TRP A 361 -38.60 -20.15 16.01
CA TRP A 361 -38.14 -20.60 14.70
C TRP A 361 -39.24 -21.31 13.88
N PRO A 362 -39.98 -22.30 14.42
CA PRO A 362 -41.08 -22.94 13.69
C PRO A 362 -42.22 -21.96 13.33
N VAL A 363 -42.46 -20.94 14.17
CA VAL A 363 -43.50 -19.92 13.93
C VAL A 363 -43.11 -19.00 12.79
N PHE A 364 -41.84 -18.56 12.78
CA PHE A 364 -41.25 -17.77 11.70
C PHE A 364 -41.30 -18.54 10.37
N GLU A 365 -40.77 -19.78 10.35
CA GLU A 365 -40.64 -20.57 9.12
C GLU A 365 -42.01 -20.87 8.46
N GLU A 366 -43.00 -21.28 9.26
CA GLU A 366 -44.38 -21.49 8.82
C GLU A 366 -45.06 -20.19 8.36
N SER A 367 -44.77 -19.06 9.01
CA SER A 367 -45.37 -17.76 8.61
C SER A 367 -44.89 -17.27 7.24
N VAL A 368 -43.63 -17.54 6.87
CA VAL A 368 -43.10 -17.25 5.52
C VAL A 368 -43.76 -18.16 4.49
N LYS A 369 -43.84 -19.48 4.75
CA LYS A 369 -44.50 -20.46 3.88
C LYS A 369 -45.97 -20.10 3.61
N ARG A 370 -46.69 -19.70 4.66
CA ARG A 370 -48.10 -19.28 4.59
C ARG A 370 -48.34 -18.02 3.74
N ALA A 371 -47.34 -17.15 3.64
CA ALA A 371 -47.40 -15.95 2.80
C ALA A 371 -47.02 -16.22 1.33
N GLY A 372 -46.83 -17.48 0.92
CA GLY A 372 -46.32 -17.85 -0.40
C GLY A 372 -44.81 -17.62 -0.57
N GLY A 373 -44.09 -17.38 0.53
CA GLY A 373 -42.64 -17.29 0.56
C GLY A 373 -41.99 -18.67 0.60
N LYS A 374 -40.82 -18.80 -0.02
CA LYS A 374 -39.94 -19.97 0.05
C LYS A 374 -38.67 -19.56 0.79
N LEU A 375 -38.22 -20.33 1.77
CA LEU A 375 -36.96 -20.09 2.48
C LEU A 375 -35.86 -20.97 1.89
N ALA A 376 -34.68 -20.38 1.73
CA ALA A 376 -33.44 -21.12 1.53
C ALA A 376 -33.03 -21.85 2.82
N LYS A 377 -32.00 -22.72 2.75
CA LYS A 377 -31.36 -23.26 3.95
C LYS A 377 -30.84 -22.10 4.82
N PRO A 378 -31.13 -22.05 6.14
CA PRO A 378 -30.55 -21.03 7.02
C PRO A 378 -29.02 -21.06 7.01
N GLU A 379 -28.40 -19.89 7.02
CA GLU A 379 -26.97 -19.70 6.81
C GLU A 379 -26.36 -18.69 7.79
N VAL A 380 -25.02 -18.64 7.86
CA VAL A 380 -24.28 -17.60 8.58
C VAL A 380 -24.15 -16.37 7.67
N PHE A 381 -24.53 -15.19 8.14
CA PHE A 381 -24.39 -13.94 7.38
C PHE A 381 -22.90 -13.68 7.10
N PRO A 382 -22.49 -13.42 5.85
CA PRO A 382 -21.08 -13.42 5.48
C PRO A 382 -20.32 -12.18 5.99
N ALA A 383 -21.02 -11.08 6.26
CA ALA A 383 -20.51 -9.89 6.93
C ALA A 383 -21.01 -9.86 8.40
N SER A 384 -21.49 -8.72 8.87
CA SER A 384 -22.00 -8.51 10.24
C SER A 384 -23.25 -7.61 10.18
N THR A 385 -24.20 -7.72 11.12
CA THR A 385 -25.40 -6.88 11.29
C THR A 385 -25.65 -6.61 12.79
N ASP A 386 -26.57 -5.72 13.17
CA ASP A 386 -26.84 -5.43 14.59
C ASP A 386 -27.33 -6.65 15.40
N ALA A 387 -27.83 -7.68 14.73
CA ALA A 387 -28.18 -8.98 15.32
C ALA A 387 -27.09 -9.57 16.23
N ARG A 388 -25.79 -9.26 16.00
CA ARG A 388 -24.69 -9.65 16.91
C ARG A 388 -24.91 -9.23 18.34
N TYR A 389 -25.41 -8.01 18.58
CA TYR A 389 -25.52 -7.44 19.92
C TYR A 389 -26.63 -8.10 20.74
N PHE A 390 -27.75 -8.41 20.08
CA PHE A 390 -28.84 -9.15 20.70
C PHE A 390 -28.44 -10.61 20.98
N ARG A 391 -27.76 -11.28 20.03
CA ARG A 391 -27.22 -12.65 20.22
C ARG A 391 -26.15 -12.71 21.31
N LYS A 392 -25.28 -11.69 21.41
CA LYS A 392 -24.22 -11.55 22.43
C LYS A 392 -24.77 -11.56 23.85
N ILE A 393 -25.98 -11.02 24.07
CA ILE A 393 -26.69 -11.07 25.36
C ILE A 393 -27.69 -12.23 25.48
N GLY A 394 -27.67 -13.20 24.56
CA GLY A 394 -28.48 -14.41 24.59
C GLY A 394 -29.89 -14.30 24.00
N ILE A 395 -30.25 -13.17 23.39
CA ILE A 395 -31.58 -12.98 22.78
C ILE A 395 -31.57 -13.55 21.34
N PRO A 396 -32.52 -14.44 20.97
CA PRO A 396 -32.70 -14.90 19.60
C PRO A 396 -32.86 -13.73 18.62
N ALA A 397 -32.06 -13.71 17.54
CA ALA A 397 -32.14 -12.72 16.48
C ALA A 397 -31.99 -13.38 15.10
N LEU A 398 -32.99 -13.17 14.24
CA LEU A 398 -33.01 -13.67 12.86
C LEU A 398 -32.84 -12.51 11.89
N GLY A 399 -31.76 -12.53 11.11
CA GLY A 399 -31.59 -11.63 9.98
C GLY A 399 -32.43 -12.11 8.80
N PHE A 400 -33.33 -11.27 8.26
CA PHE A 400 -34.24 -11.65 7.18
C PHE A 400 -34.77 -10.44 6.40
N SER A 401 -34.52 -10.43 5.09
CA SER A 401 -35.10 -9.48 4.13
C SER A 401 -35.88 -10.23 3.03
N PRO A 402 -37.18 -9.96 2.81
CA PRO A 402 -37.99 -10.62 1.80
C PRO A 402 -37.76 -10.02 0.39
N MET A 403 -36.52 -10.13 -0.10
CA MET A 403 -36.07 -9.64 -1.41
C MET A 403 -35.57 -10.80 -2.29
N ALA A 404 -36.49 -11.54 -2.92
CA ALA A 404 -36.14 -12.59 -3.89
C ALA A 404 -35.98 -12.02 -5.31
N ASN A 405 -35.43 -12.82 -6.23
CA ASN A 405 -35.17 -12.47 -7.63
C ASN A 405 -34.38 -11.15 -7.82
N THR A 406 -33.56 -10.79 -6.84
CA THR A 406 -32.91 -9.49 -6.70
C THR A 406 -31.39 -9.68 -6.57
N PRO A 407 -30.56 -9.05 -7.43
CA PRO A 407 -29.10 -9.15 -7.32
C PRO A 407 -28.59 -8.43 -6.06
N ILE A 408 -27.54 -8.96 -5.45
CA ILE A 408 -26.95 -8.42 -4.22
C ILE A 408 -26.05 -7.23 -4.60
N LEU A 409 -26.61 -6.02 -4.57
CA LEU A 409 -25.98 -4.75 -4.98
C LEU A 409 -25.78 -3.77 -3.81
N LEU A 410 -26.11 -4.18 -2.59
CA LEU A 410 -25.75 -3.48 -1.36
C LEU A 410 -24.25 -3.11 -1.32
N HIS A 411 -23.99 -1.88 -0.89
CA HIS A 411 -22.72 -1.15 -0.95
C HIS A 411 -22.19 -0.81 -2.38
N ASP A 412 -22.65 -1.50 -3.42
CA ASP A 412 -22.21 -1.31 -4.82
C ASP A 412 -22.81 -0.02 -5.45
N HIS A 413 -22.49 0.22 -6.72
CA HIS A 413 -23.13 1.24 -7.55
C HIS A 413 -24.46 0.73 -8.13
N ASN A 414 -25.37 1.65 -8.46
CA ASN A 414 -26.68 1.32 -9.06
C ASN A 414 -27.52 0.35 -8.22
N GLU A 415 -27.39 0.41 -6.90
CA GLU A 415 -28.23 -0.32 -5.96
C GLU A 415 -29.72 -0.04 -6.23
N PHE A 416 -30.51 -1.10 -6.38
CA PHE A 416 -31.94 -1.00 -6.64
C PHE A 416 -32.74 -2.10 -5.93
N LEU A 417 -34.01 -1.80 -5.65
CA LEU A 417 -35.03 -2.80 -5.37
C LEU A 417 -36.21 -2.61 -6.33
N ARG A 418 -36.83 -3.71 -6.79
CA ARG A 418 -38.03 -3.62 -7.64
C ARG A 418 -39.27 -3.32 -6.82
N LYS A 419 -40.17 -2.48 -7.35
CA LYS A 419 -41.41 -2.08 -6.68
C LYS A 419 -42.35 -3.26 -6.40
N ASP A 420 -42.40 -4.27 -7.28
CA ASP A 420 -43.24 -5.46 -7.09
C ASP A 420 -42.73 -6.36 -5.95
N GLU A 421 -41.43 -6.62 -5.89
CA GLU A 421 -40.84 -7.42 -4.81
C GLU A 421 -40.87 -6.67 -3.46
N TYR A 422 -40.67 -5.34 -3.45
CA TYR A 422 -40.88 -4.52 -2.25
C TYR A 422 -42.31 -4.67 -1.69
N LEU A 423 -43.33 -4.58 -2.55
CA LEU A 423 -44.74 -4.69 -2.15
C LEU A 423 -45.11 -6.10 -1.66
N LYS A 424 -44.57 -7.13 -2.32
CA LYS A 424 -44.69 -8.54 -1.92
C LYS A 424 -44.08 -8.77 -0.54
N GLY A 425 -42.91 -8.20 -0.26
CA GLY A 425 -42.23 -8.30 1.03
C GLY A 425 -43.04 -7.74 2.21
N ILE A 426 -43.85 -6.69 1.99
CA ILE A 426 -44.82 -6.21 3.00
C ILE A 426 -45.80 -7.33 3.40
N GLY A 427 -46.30 -8.10 2.43
CA GLY A 427 -47.20 -9.24 2.68
C GLY A 427 -46.52 -10.40 3.43
N ILE A 428 -45.22 -10.60 3.23
CA ILE A 428 -44.43 -11.57 3.99
C ILE A 428 -44.34 -11.13 5.47
N TYR A 429 -43.95 -9.89 5.74
CA TYR A 429 -43.89 -9.39 7.12
C TYR A 429 -45.27 -9.27 7.77
N GLU A 430 -46.35 -8.98 7.03
CA GLU A 430 -47.72 -9.03 7.56
C GLU A 430 -48.05 -10.41 8.16
N SER A 431 -47.64 -11.50 7.50
CA SER A 431 -47.79 -12.86 8.02
C SER A 431 -46.87 -13.12 9.22
N ILE A 432 -45.57 -12.77 9.13
CA ILE A 432 -44.57 -12.97 10.19
C ILE A 432 -44.98 -12.27 11.48
N ILE A 433 -45.24 -10.95 11.43
CA ILE A 433 -45.56 -10.13 12.59
C ILE A 433 -46.83 -10.65 13.28
N LYS A 434 -47.86 -11.02 12.50
CA LYS A 434 -49.13 -11.57 13.00
C LYS A 434 -48.94 -12.93 13.71
N ALA A 435 -48.07 -13.79 13.19
CA ALA A 435 -47.79 -15.10 13.75
C ALA A 435 -46.97 -14.99 15.06
N LEU A 436 -45.83 -14.29 15.03
CA LEU A 436 -44.95 -14.10 16.19
C LEU A 436 -45.68 -13.40 17.35
N ALA A 437 -46.46 -12.36 17.04
CA ALA A 437 -47.18 -11.58 18.05
C ALA A 437 -48.35 -12.32 18.73
N THR A 438 -48.64 -13.58 18.34
CA THR A 438 -49.70 -14.43 18.93
C THR A 438 -49.18 -15.76 19.51
N HIS A 439 -47.87 -15.97 19.56
CA HIS A 439 -47.22 -17.16 20.15
C HIS A 439 -47.40 -17.26 21.69
N LYS A 440 -46.96 -18.37 22.31
CA LYS A 440 -47.02 -18.64 23.76
C LYS A 440 -45.74 -19.34 24.24
N ASP A 441 -45.22 -18.95 25.40
CA ASP A 441 -43.87 -19.27 25.85
C ASP A 441 -43.89 -19.86 27.29
N ASP A 442 -42.95 -20.77 27.63
CA ASP A 442 -42.89 -21.49 28.92
C ASP A 442 -41.49 -21.45 29.59
N ALA A 443 -41.45 -20.96 30.85
CA ALA A 443 -40.49 -21.23 31.95
C ALA A 443 -39.06 -20.57 32.07
N LYS A 444 -38.92 -19.72 33.12
CA LYS A 444 -37.90 -19.62 34.22
C LYS A 444 -36.38 -19.40 33.97
N ASP A 445 -35.81 -18.47 34.77
CA ASP A 445 -34.37 -18.13 34.92
C ASP A 445 -33.69 -18.66 36.21
N ASP A 446 -32.34 -18.66 36.23
CA ASP A 446 -31.45 -18.21 37.34
C ASP A 446 -29.99 -17.98 36.84
N GLU A 447 -29.11 -17.25 37.56
CA GLU A 447 -27.84 -16.69 37.03
C GLU A 447 -26.61 -16.66 38.01
N SER A 448 -25.44 -16.17 37.52
CA SER A 448 -24.19 -15.78 38.25
C SER A 448 -23.17 -16.90 38.60
N ARG A 449 -21.84 -16.66 38.79
CA ARG A 449 -20.93 -15.48 38.66
C ARG A 449 -19.42 -15.87 38.66
N ALA A 450 -18.52 -14.92 38.37
CA ALA A 450 -17.04 -14.99 38.51
C ALA A 450 -16.47 -13.57 38.85
N GLU A 451 -15.17 -13.23 39.03
CA GLU A 451 -13.85 -13.93 39.04
C GLU A 451 -12.81 -13.13 39.90
N LEU A 452 -11.52 -13.50 40.02
CA LEU A 452 -10.51 -12.76 40.83
C LEU A 452 -9.00 -13.14 40.63
N ILE A 453 -8.08 -12.16 40.83
CA ILE A 453 -6.61 -12.19 41.18
C ILE A 453 -5.61 -11.75 40.07
N ILE A 454 -4.62 -10.90 40.43
CA ILE A 454 -3.50 -10.44 39.56
C ILE A 454 -2.14 -10.30 40.32
N ALA A 455 -1.08 -10.91 39.74
CA ALA A 455 0.37 -10.56 39.65
C ALA A 455 1.27 -10.11 40.86
N ALA A 456 2.58 -9.98 40.56
CA ALA A 456 3.74 -9.60 41.40
C ALA A 456 4.87 -8.99 40.52
N TRP A 457 6.11 -8.71 41.04
CA TRP A 457 7.47 -8.79 40.40
C TRP A 457 8.53 -7.66 40.71
N MET A 458 9.83 -7.94 40.39
CA MET A 458 10.98 -7.00 40.03
C MET A 458 11.76 -6.22 41.14
N LEU A 459 13.03 -5.69 41.02
CA LEU A 459 14.10 -5.60 39.97
C LEU A 459 15.56 -5.18 40.48
N LEU A 460 16.62 -5.48 39.69
CA LEU A 460 17.88 -4.74 39.27
C LEU A 460 18.99 -4.10 40.20
N SER A 461 20.25 -4.01 39.67
CA SER A 461 21.32 -2.94 39.83
C SER A 461 22.65 -3.26 39.03
N VAL A 462 23.73 -2.43 38.87
CA VAL A 462 23.88 -1.10 38.19
C VAL A 462 25.39 -0.63 37.93
N VAL A 463 25.79 -0.41 36.65
CA VAL A 463 26.93 0.41 36.00
C VAL A 463 28.37 0.49 36.65
N LEU A 464 29.47 1.27 36.39
CA LEU A 464 30.08 2.40 35.57
C LEU A 464 31.64 2.11 35.34
N LEU A 465 32.67 2.85 34.80
CA LEU A 465 33.09 4.10 34.03
C LEU A 465 34.64 3.92 33.66
N ALA A 466 35.59 4.74 33.10
CA ALA A 466 35.91 6.08 32.46
C ALA A 466 37.39 6.00 31.82
N SER A 467 38.18 6.98 31.27
CA SER A 467 38.07 8.17 30.35
C SER A 467 39.46 8.88 30.03
N ALA A 468 39.67 9.50 28.84
CA ALA A 468 40.62 10.63 28.46
C ALA A 468 42.18 10.44 28.34
N ALA A 469 43.03 11.24 27.63
CA ALA A 469 42.90 12.12 26.42
C ALA A 469 44.25 12.74 25.82
N ALA A 470 44.33 12.89 24.48
CA ALA A 470 44.92 13.95 23.58
C ALA A 470 46.40 14.48 23.58
N ALA A 471 47.00 14.65 22.36
CA ALA A 471 47.93 15.73 21.90
C ALA A 471 48.36 15.58 20.40
N ALA A 472 48.83 16.65 19.72
CA ALA A 472 49.34 16.70 18.32
C ALA A 472 50.32 17.91 18.13
N SER A 473 50.94 18.29 16.99
CA SER A 473 50.99 17.91 15.54
C SER A 473 52.33 18.45 14.91
N PRO A 474 52.77 18.07 13.68
CA PRO A 474 52.77 19.07 12.57
C PRO A 474 52.60 18.49 11.14
N LEU A 475 52.56 19.41 10.14
CA LEU A 475 52.74 19.25 8.67
C LEU A 475 53.07 17.82 8.19
N SER A 476 52.01 17.11 7.83
CA SER A 476 51.99 15.66 7.58
C SER A 476 50.70 15.30 6.84
N ASP A 477 50.41 14.00 6.78
CA ASP A 477 49.10 13.43 6.46
C ASP A 477 47.89 14.21 7.05
N ALA A 478 48.05 14.86 8.22
CA ALA A 478 47.04 15.72 8.82
C ALA A 478 46.49 16.81 7.88
N GLU A 479 47.30 17.34 6.94
CA GLU A 479 46.81 18.33 5.98
C GLU A 479 45.94 17.72 4.86
N ALA A 480 46.30 16.54 4.39
CA ALA A 480 45.49 15.80 3.42
C ALA A 480 44.14 15.41 4.03
N ILE A 481 44.14 15.09 5.33
CA ILE A 481 42.91 14.89 6.12
C ILE A 481 42.11 16.19 6.27
N SER A 482 42.74 17.35 6.57
CA SER A 482 42.01 18.63 6.66
C SER A 482 41.29 18.94 5.35
N ARG A 483 41.98 18.87 4.21
CA ARG A 483 41.40 19.13 2.88
C ARG A 483 40.27 18.16 2.54
N PHE A 484 40.38 16.89 2.93
CA PHE A 484 39.30 15.91 2.77
C PHE A 484 38.09 16.25 3.65
N GLN A 485 38.31 16.57 4.93
CA GLN A 485 37.24 16.99 5.85
C GLN A 485 36.58 18.32 5.42
N GLU A 486 37.32 19.24 4.80
CA GLU A 486 36.76 20.46 4.21
C GLU A 486 35.82 20.15 3.05
N TYR A 487 36.21 19.26 2.13
CA TYR A 487 35.35 18.84 1.00
C TYR A 487 34.10 18.07 1.45
N LEU A 488 34.23 17.25 2.49
CA LEU A 488 33.12 16.52 3.13
C LEU A 488 32.11 17.43 3.85
N ARG A 489 32.50 18.66 4.24
CA ARG A 489 31.59 19.65 4.87
C ARG A 489 30.73 20.41 3.86
N ILE A 490 31.00 20.27 2.56
CA ILE A 490 30.18 20.88 1.52
C ILE A 490 28.98 19.96 1.28
N ASP A 491 27.79 20.39 1.73
CA ASP A 491 26.55 19.66 1.49
C ASP A 491 26.20 19.67 0.00
N THR A 492 26.36 18.51 -0.63
CA THR A 492 25.99 18.24 -2.02
C THR A 492 24.89 17.16 -2.10
N ALA A 493 24.02 17.09 -1.09
CA ALA A 493 22.93 16.13 -1.08
C ALA A 493 21.87 16.45 -2.15
N GLN A 494 21.44 15.41 -2.86
CA GLN A 494 20.22 15.48 -3.66
C GLN A 494 18.99 15.71 -2.74
N PRO A 495 17.93 16.41 -3.19
CA PRO A 495 17.70 16.95 -4.53
C PRO A 495 18.17 18.41 -4.72
N ALA A 496 18.96 18.97 -3.80
CA ALA A 496 19.37 20.38 -3.82
C ALA A 496 20.89 20.57 -3.58
N PRO A 497 21.76 19.89 -4.36
CA PRO A 497 23.19 19.84 -4.11
C PRO A 497 23.89 21.20 -4.33
N ASN A 498 24.78 21.60 -3.41
CA ASN A 498 25.59 22.81 -3.57
C ASN A 498 26.83 22.58 -4.48
N TYR A 499 26.59 22.23 -5.75
CA TYR A 499 27.65 22.03 -6.74
C TYR A 499 28.58 23.25 -6.88
N ALA A 500 28.05 24.46 -6.70
CA ALA A 500 28.83 25.70 -6.83
C ALA A 500 29.98 25.75 -5.80
N ALA A 501 29.68 25.54 -4.51
CA ALA A 501 30.71 25.51 -3.48
C ALA A 501 31.71 24.35 -3.66
N ALA A 502 31.24 23.18 -4.14
CA ALA A 502 32.11 22.05 -4.45
C ALA A 502 33.09 22.36 -5.59
N VAL A 503 32.59 22.90 -6.72
CA VAL A 503 33.41 23.30 -7.87
C VAL A 503 34.35 24.45 -7.52
N ASP A 504 33.93 25.42 -6.71
CA ASP A 504 34.78 26.51 -6.23
C ASP A 504 35.95 25.96 -5.39
N PHE A 505 35.66 25.13 -4.39
CA PHE A 505 36.69 24.48 -3.57
C PHE A 505 37.66 23.65 -4.41
N LEU A 506 37.14 22.78 -5.30
CA LEU A 506 37.97 21.89 -6.12
C LEU A 506 38.81 22.65 -7.15
N ARG A 507 38.33 23.78 -7.67
CA ARG A 507 39.11 24.68 -8.53
C ARG A 507 40.26 25.34 -7.76
N ASP A 508 40.03 25.74 -6.51
CA ASP A 508 41.07 26.30 -5.65
C ASP A 508 42.10 25.22 -5.27
N GLN A 509 41.67 23.97 -5.03
CA GLN A 509 42.57 22.82 -4.87
C GLN A 509 43.41 22.57 -6.14
N ALA A 510 42.81 22.66 -7.34
CA ALA A 510 43.49 22.50 -8.61
C ALA A 510 44.53 23.61 -8.84
N ALA A 511 44.19 24.86 -8.55
CA ALA A 511 45.10 26.00 -8.63
C ALA A 511 46.30 25.84 -7.67
N ALA A 512 46.06 25.39 -6.43
CA ALA A 512 47.12 25.08 -5.46
C ALA A 512 48.01 23.90 -5.88
N ALA A 513 47.53 23.01 -6.76
CA ALA A 513 48.29 21.92 -7.39
C ALA A 513 48.86 22.27 -8.78
N GLY A 514 48.75 23.53 -9.22
CA GLY A 514 49.25 23.98 -10.53
C GLY A 514 48.59 23.31 -11.74
N LEU A 515 47.36 22.81 -11.59
CA LEU A 515 46.61 22.14 -12.65
C LEU A 515 45.80 23.14 -13.50
N GLU A 516 45.68 22.86 -14.80
CA GLU A 516 44.78 23.60 -15.68
C GLU A 516 43.33 23.21 -15.36
N ALA A 517 42.44 24.18 -15.14
CA ALA A 517 41.04 23.95 -14.74
C ALA A 517 40.04 24.62 -15.69
N ARG A 518 39.00 23.88 -16.12
CA ARG A 518 37.89 24.40 -16.94
C ARG A 518 36.57 23.82 -16.43
N THR A 519 35.64 24.69 -16.04
CA THR A 519 34.24 24.28 -15.82
C THR A 519 33.51 24.17 -17.18
N LEU A 520 32.75 23.10 -17.35
CA LEU A 520 31.82 22.83 -18.43
C LEU A 520 30.40 22.76 -17.86
N GLU A 521 29.39 23.12 -18.64
CA GLU A 521 27.99 23.06 -18.20
C GLU A 521 27.13 22.62 -19.39
N PHE A 522 26.74 21.33 -19.40
CA PHE A 522 25.91 20.74 -20.45
C PHE A 522 24.41 20.87 -20.16
N VAL A 523 24.05 20.99 -18.87
CA VAL A 523 22.69 21.23 -18.38
C VAL A 523 22.78 22.30 -17.29
N ALA A 524 21.90 23.30 -17.35
CA ALA A 524 21.91 24.44 -16.44
C ALA A 524 21.82 24.01 -14.97
N GLY A 525 22.71 24.52 -14.12
CA GLY A 525 22.83 24.18 -12.71
C GLY A 525 23.59 22.88 -12.43
N LYS A 526 24.14 22.20 -13.45
CA LYS A 526 24.96 20.98 -13.32
C LYS A 526 26.37 21.21 -13.91
N PRO A 527 27.27 21.89 -13.18
CA PRO A 527 28.62 22.14 -13.62
C PRO A 527 29.50 20.88 -13.49
N LEU A 528 30.29 20.60 -14.52
CA LEU A 528 31.35 19.60 -14.54
C LEU A 528 32.70 20.32 -14.53
N LEU A 529 33.57 20.02 -13.57
CA LEU A 529 34.91 20.59 -13.48
C LEU A 529 35.94 19.62 -14.08
N LEU A 530 36.51 20.00 -15.22
CA LEU A 530 37.59 19.29 -15.88
C LEU A 530 38.94 19.89 -15.48
N LEU A 531 39.83 19.06 -14.92
CA LEU A 531 41.21 19.39 -14.60
C LEU A 531 42.17 18.66 -15.55
N LYS A 532 43.34 19.26 -15.82
CA LYS A 532 44.37 18.73 -16.72
C LYS A 532 45.76 18.88 -16.12
N TRP A 533 46.51 17.77 -16.13
CA TRP A 533 47.95 17.73 -15.93
C TRP A 533 48.61 17.39 -17.28
N SER A 534 49.34 18.35 -17.85
CA SER A 534 49.98 18.22 -19.17
C SER A 534 51.15 17.23 -19.15
N GLY A 535 51.13 16.26 -20.07
CA GLY A 535 52.21 15.29 -20.28
C GLY A 535 53.26 15.73 -21.31
N ARG A 536 54.42 15.08 -21.28
CA ARG A 536 55.56 15.33 -22.22
C ARG A 536 55.25 14.97 -23.67
N ARG A 537 54.34 14.03 -23.89
CA ARG A 537 53.93 13.44 -25.18
C ARG A 537 52.39 13.51 -25.29
N PRO A 538 51.80 14.71 -25.46
CA PRO A 538 50.35 14.93 -25.37
C PRO A 538 49.52 14.30 -26.50
N SER A 539 50.17 13.70 -27.50
CA SER A 539 49.54 12.90 -28.56
C SER A 539 49.20 11.46 -28.15
N LEU A 540 49.79 10.96 -27.05
CA LEU A 540 49.45 9.64 -26.49
C LEU A 540 48.00 9.64 -25.98
N PRO A 541 47.30 8.49 -25.99
CA PRO A 541 46.00 8.34 -25.35
C PRO A 541 46.09 8.74 -23.86
N SER A 542 45.19 9.62 -23.41
CA SER A 542 45.20 10.16 -22.06
C SER A 542 44.58 9.20 -21.05
N ILE A 543 44.87 9.46 -19.77
CA ILE A 543 44.18 8.83 -18.64
C ILE A 543 43.12 9.82 -18.14
N LEU A 544 41.91 9.32 -17.87
CA LEU A 544 40.89 10.06 -17.14
C LEU A 544 40.71 9.47 -15.74
N LEU A 545 40.68 10.33 -14.73
CA LEU A 545 40.39 10.01 -13.34
C LEU A 545 39.02 10.64 -13.00
N ASN A 546 37.96 9.85 -12.97
CA ASN A 546 36.59 10.35 -12.78
C ASN A 546 36.20 10.37 -11.29
N SER A 547 35.46 11.40 -10.88
CA SER A 547 34.84 11.51 -9.56
C SER A 547 33.52 12.26 -9.66
N HIS A 548 32.43 11.73 -9.10
CA HIS A 548 31.21 12.50 -8.90
C HIS A 548 31.35 13.46 -7.69
N THR A 549 30.34 14.34 -7.51
CA THR A 549 30.40 15.47 -6.58
C THR A 549 29.17 15.61 -5.67
N ASP A 550 28.00 15.18 -6.14
CA ASP A 550 26.80 14.99 -5.33
C ASP A 550 26.86 13.73 -4.45
N VAL A 551 25.87 13.59 -3.58
CA VAL A 551 25.69 12.45 -2.67
C VAL A 551 24.20 12.19 -2.42
N VAL A 552 23.82 10.98 -2.02
CA VAL A 552 22.44 10.66 -1.61
C VAL A 552 22.02 11.49 -0.39
N PRO A 553 20.70 11.70 -0.20
CA PRO A 553 20.15 12.24 1.02
C PRO A 553 20.65 11.55 2.31
N SER A 554 20.47 12.24 3.42
CA SER A 554 20.72 11.70 4.77
C SER A 554 19.51 11.93 5.67
N GLU A 555 19.44 11.16 6.76
CA GLU A 555 18.44 11.34 7.82
C GLU A 555 19.16 11.78 9.11
N PRO A 556 19.40 13.08 9.34
CA PRO A 556 20.34 13.53 10.38
C PRO A 556 19.98 13.08 11.80
N HIS A 557 18.71 12.75 12.07
CA HIS A 557 18.23 12.24 13.35
C HIS A 557 18.62 10.79 13.65
N LYS A 558 19.19 10.06 12.68
CA LYS A 558 19.67 8.67 12.81
C LYS A 558 21.20 8.56 12.86
N TRP A 559 21.92 9.68 12.76
CA TRP A 559 23.37 9.70 12.76
C TRP A 559 23.96 10.05 14.13
N GLU A 560 25.09 9.43 14.47
CA GLU A 560 25.89 9.72 15.67
C GLU A 560 26.61 11.08 15.55
N HIS A 561 26.96 11.47 14.33
CA HIS A 561 27.56 12.76 13.98
C HIS A 561 26.80 13.40 12.81
N PRO A 562 26.58 14.73 12.78
CA PRO A 562 25.85 15.37 11.68
C PRO A 562 26.47 15.02 10.31
N PRO A 563 25.67 14.63 9.29
CA PRO A 563 26.19 14.01 8.06
C PRO A 563 27.26 14.79 7.29
N PHE A 564 27.29 16.12 7.42
CA PHE A 564 28.28 17.01 6.79
C PHE A 564 29.19 17.72 7.81
N SER A 565 29.40 17.13 8.99
CA SER A 565 30.35 17.65 9.98
C SER A 565 31.81 17.28 9.68
N ALA A 566 32.03 16.15 8.99
CA ALA A 566 33.32 15.48 8.86
C ALA A 566 33.98 15.26 10.24
N ALA A 567 33.22 14.70 11.18
CA ALA A 567 33.66 14.48 12.55
C ALA A 567 34.75 13.39 12.60
N LEU A 568 35.91 13.72 13.19
CA LEU A 568 37.01 12.78 13.42
C LEU A 568 36.91 12.19 14.83
N GLU A 569 36.70 10.88 14.93
CA GLU A 569 36.80 10.14 16.18
C GLU A 569 38.25 9.71 16.40
N GLU A 570 38.99 10.45 17.23
CA GLU A 570 40.44 10.21 17.43
C GLU A 570 40.78 8.86 18.07
N ALA A 571 39.81 8.20 18.73
CA ALA A 571 40.01 6.87 19.31
C ALA A 571 40.02 5.73 18.26
N SER A 572 39.41 5.95 17.10
CA SER A 572 39.28 4.97 16.00
C SER A 572 39.90 5.43 14.68
N GLY A 573 40.27 6.72 14.58
CA GLY A 573 40.73 7.37 13.36
C GLY A 573 39.64 7.58 12.31
N ARG A 574 38.36 7.32 12.62
CA ARG A 574 37.25 7.41 11.65
C ARG A 574 36.82 8.84 11.40
N ILE A 575 36.63 9.19 10.13
CA ILE A 575 36.04 10.45 9.69
C ILE A 575 34.60 10.14 9.24
N TYR A 576 33.63 10.51 10.07
CA TYR A 576 32.21 10.30 9.79
C TYR A 576 31.64 11.44 8.94
N ALA A 577 31.20 11.11 7.73
CA ALA A 577 30.48 12.00 6.83
C ALA A 577 29.84 11.23 5.67
N ARG A 578 28.73 11.76 5.14
CA ARG A 578 28.19 11.35 3.85
C ARG A 578 29.20 11.70 2.74
N GLY A 579 29.51 10.72 1.89
CA GLY A 579 30.52 10.82 0.84
C GLY A 579 31.95 10.54 1.30
N SER A 580 32.15 10.03 2.52
CA SER A 580 33.45 9.55 2.97
C SER A 580 33.86 8.22 2.31
N GLN A 581 32.90 7.45 1.80
CA GLN A 581 33.12 6.31 0.90
C GLN A 581 32.66 6.59 -0.54
N ASP A 582 31.59 7.38 -0.73
CA ASP A 582 30.89 7.47 -2.01
C ASP A 582 30.65 8.92 -2.49
N MET A 583 31.52 9.52 -3.30
CA MET A 583 32.89 9.07 -3.63
C MET A 583 33.95 10.15 -3.37
N LYS A 584 33.63 11.17 -2.58
CA LYS A 584 34.49 12.37 -2.37
C LYS A 584 35.91 12.05 -1.88
N CYS A 585 36.10 10.89 -1.25
CA CYS A 585 37.43 10.37 -0.90
C CYS A 585 38.31 10.13 -2.13
N VAL A 586 37.80 9.45 -3.17
CA VAL A 586 38.56 9.06 -4.39
C VAL A 586 39.08 10.29 -5.13
N GLY A 587 38.20 11.25 -5.43
CA GLY A 587 38.57 12.49 -6.09
C GLY A 587 39.64 13.29 -5.34
N MET A 588 39.58 13.33 -4.01
CA MET A 588 40.61 13.97 -3.19
C MET A 588 41.91 13.16 -3.13
N GLN A 589 41.85 11.83 -3.08
CA GLN A 589 43.04 10.97 -3.14
C GLN A 589 43.80 11.12 -4.48
N TYR A 590 43.10 11.32 -5.61
CA TYR A 590 43.75 11.66 -6.89
C TYR A 590 44.54 12.98 -6.79
N LEU A 591 43.96 14.03 -6.22
CA LEU A 591 44.62 15.33 -6.06
C LEU A 591 45.84 15.25 -5.12
N GLU A 592 45.73 14.53 -4.01
CA GLU A 592 46.86 14.32 -3.10
C GLU A 592 47.96 13.43 -3.70
N ALA A 593 47.60 12.40 -4.48
CA ALA A 593 48.57 11.55 -5.18
C ALA A 593 49.34 12.35 -6.23
N ILE A 594 48.66 13.23 -6.98
CA ILE A 594 49.29 14.15 -7.93
C ILE A 594 50.22 15.13 -7.20
N ARG A 595 49.83 15.68 -6.06
CA ARG A 595 50.70 16.54 -5.22
C ARG A 595 51.96 15.81 -4.74
N ARG A 596 51.84 14.55 -4.28
CA ARG A 596 53.00 13.71 -3.92
C ARG A 596 53.93 13.46 -5.12
N LEU A 597 53.38 13.13 -6.29
CA LEU A 597 54.15 12.95 -7.52
C LEU A 597 54.87 14.24 -7.97
N GLN A 598 54.18 15.38 -7.94
CA GLN A 598 54.76 16.69 -8.25
C GLN A 598 55.90 17.07 -7.30
N ALA A 599 55.70 16.87 -5.99
CA ALA A 599 56.74 17.09 -4.98
C ALA A 599 57.95 16.14 -5.15
N ALA A 600 57.73 14.93 -5.65
CA ALA A 600 58.76 13.97 -6.04
C ALA A 600 59.41 14.27 -7.42
N GLY A 601 59.06 15.38 -8.07
CA GLY A 601 59.62 15.80 -9.36
C GLY A 601 59.16 14.95 -10.57
N PHE A 602 58.08 14.18 -10.43
CA PHE A 602 57.52 13.40 -11.52
C PHE A 602 56.80 14.29 -12.55
N ILE A 603 56.95 13.93 -13.83
CA ILE A 603 56.23 14.55 -14.94
C ILE A 603 55.71 13.38 -15.81
N PRO A 604 54.40 13.30 -16.09
CA PRO A 604 53.82 12.22 -16.87
C PRO A 604 54.20 12.30 -18.36
N ASP A 605 54.20 11.17 -19.07
CA ASP A 605 54.41 11.17 -20.52
C ASP A 605 53.11 11.50 -21.26
N ARG A 606 52.01 10.80 -20.96
CA ARG A 606 50.67 11.08 -21.51
C ARG A 606 49.92 12.13 -20.66
N ASN A 607 48.95 12.82 -21.23
CA ASN A 607 48.09 13.73 -20.46
C ASN A 607 47.28 12.95 -19.41
N ILE A 608 47.09 13.56 -18.24
CA ILE A 608 46.16 13.07 -17.21
C ILE A 608 45.06 14.11 -17.05
N TYR A 609 43.82 13.67 -17.11
CA TYR A 609 42.64 14.48 -16.82
C TYR A 609 41.99 14.00 -15.53
N ILE A 610 41.37 14.92 -14.80
CA ILE A 610 40.49 14.60 -13.67
C ILE A 610 39.14 15.25 -13.96
N THR A 611 38.05 14.52 -13.78
CA THR A 611 36.70 15.09 -13.87
C THR A 611 36.00 15.02 -12.53
N PHE A 612 35.48 16.16 -12.10
CA PHE A 612 34.57 16.29 -10.98
C PHE A 612 33.18 16.59 -11.54
N VAL A 613 32.30 15.59 -11.51
CA VAL A 613 31.08 15.53 -12.32
C VAL A 613 29.81 15.61 -11.46
N PRO A 614 28.70 16.13 -11.99
CA PRO A 614 27.41 16.15 -11.31
C PRO A 614 26.50 15.00 -11.77
N ASP A 615 25.55 14.66 -10.91
CA ASP A 615 24.32 13.91 -11.21
C ASP A 615 24.40 12.38 -11.33
N GLU A 616 25.53 11.76 -10.95
CA GLU A 616 25.69 10.29 -10.87
C GLU A 616 24.56 9.67 -10.04
N GLU A 617 24.35 10.16 -8.82
CA GLU A 617 23.36 9.71 -7.82
C GLU A 617 21.90 9.79 -8.29
N ILE A 618 21.64 10.45 -9.43
CA ILE A 618 20.35 10.52 -10.11
C ILE A 618 20.38 10.05 -11.58
N GLY A 619 21.46 9.39 -12.00
CA GLY A 619 21.61 8.64 -13.25
C GLY A 619 22.84 8.96 -14.12
N GLY A 620 23.69 9.93 -13.74
CA GLY A 620 24.89 10.37 -14.49
C GLY A 620 24.59 10.95 -15.88
N HIS A 621 23.31 11.16 -16.21
CA HIS A 621 22.86 11.47 -17.58
C HIS A 621 23.16 12.90 -18.02
N ALA A 622 23.15 13.87 -17.10
CA ALA A 622 23.42 15.27 -17.40
C ALA A 622 24.89 15.67 -17.14
N GLY A 623 25.59 14.93 -16.26
CA GLY A 623 27.04 14.97 -16.13
C GLY A 623 27.75 14.18 -17.24
N VAL A 624 28.23 12.98 -16.91
CA VAL A 624 29.08 12.19 -17.82
C VAL A 624 28.35 11.77 -19.09
N GLY A 625 27.06 11.44 -19.01
CA GLY A 625 26.24 11.06 -20.16
C GLY A 625 26.24 12.11 -21.27
N ALA A 626 26.08 13.39 -20.94
CA ALA A 626 26.18 14.49 -21.90
C ALA A 626 27.65 14.79 -22.28
N PHE A 627 28.57 14.65 -21.34
CA PHE A 627 30.00 14.89 -21.57
C PHE A 627 30.62 13.93 -22.60
N VAL A 628 30.35 12.61 -22.53
CA VAL A 628 30.93 11.64 -23.49
C VAL A 628 30.43 11.83 -24.92
N GLU A 629 29.26 12.45 -25.09
CA GLU A 629 28.71 12.81 -26.41
C GLU A 629 29.26 14.13 -26.97
N SER A 630 29.91 14.96 -26.14
CA SER A 630 30.44 16.29 -26.50
C SER A 630 31.60 16.26 -27.51
N LYS A 631 32.08 17.45 -27.94
CA LYS A 631 33.37 17.57 -28.63
C LYS A 631 34.51 17.62 -27.61
N GLU A 632 34.32 18.35 -26.52
CA GLU A 632 35.24 18.51 -25.39
C GLU A 632 35.86 17.18 -24.94
N PHE A 633 35.05 16.14 -24.76
CA PHE A 633 35.52 14.81 -24.37
C PHE A 633 36.36 14.13 -25.46
N LYS A 634 35.94 14.23 -26.72
CA LYS A 634 36.64 13.61 -27.87
C LYS A 634 38.00 14.25 -28.10
N ASP A 635 38.11 15.56 -27.88
CA ASP A 635 39.37 16.31 -27.93
C ASP A 635 40.37 15.89 -26.82
N LEU A 636 39.96 15.12 -25.78
CA LEU A 636 40.86 14.65 -24.72
C LEU A 636 41.67 13.40 -25.09
N ASN A 637 41.27 12.66 -26.14
CA ASN A 637 41.92 11.41 -26.59
C ASN A 637 42.03 10.34 -25.47
N VAL A 638 40.96 10.11 -24.67
CA VAL A 638 41.00 9.17 -23.52
C VAL A 638 41.20 7.72 -23.97
N GLY A 639 42.24 7.07 -23.42
CA GLY A 639 42.53 5.65 -23.65
C GLY A 639 42.12 4.72 -22.50
N LEU A 640 42.00 5.25 -21.28
CA LEU A 640 41.56 4.54 -20.07
C LEU A 640 40.87 5.52 -19.11
N VAL A 641 39.80 5.05 -18.47
CA VAL A 641 39.19 5.71 -17.31
C VAL A 641 39.44 4.90 -16.04
N LEU A 642 39.81 5.57 -14.95
CA LEU A 642 39.59 5.10 -13.59
C LEU A 642 38.37 5.82 -13.01
N ASP A 643 37.50 5.07 -12.37
CA ASP A 643 36.23 5.51 -11.80
C ASP A 643 36.08 4.91 -10.39
N GLU A 644 34.97 5.17 -9.71
CA GLU A 644 34.74 4.66 -8.35
C GLU A 644 34.70 3.14 -8.23
N GLY A 645 35.07 2.65 -7.05
CA GLY A 645 34.82 1.28 -6.61
C GLY A 645 34.31 1.22 -5.17
N LEU A 646 33.96 0.02 -4.74
CA LEU A 646 33.42 -0.23 -3.40
C LEU A 646 34.51 -0.36 -2.32
N ALA A 647 34.17 0.00 -1.08
CA ALA A 647 34.94 -0.41 0.09
C ALA A 647 34.99 -1.95 0.26
N SER A 648 36.01 -2.42 0.95
CA SER A 648 36.25 -3.84 1.24
C SER A 648 36.43 -4.07 2.74
N PRO A 649 35.62 -4.93 3.37
CA PRO A 649 35.79 -5.28 4.79
C PRO A 649 37.09 -6.06 5.10
N GLY A 650 37.73 -6.64 4.07
CA GLY A 650 39.00 -7.36 4.17
C GLY A 650 40.20 -6.57 3.66
N GLU A 651 41.38 -7.21 3.66
CA GLU A 651 42.64 -6.58 3.22
C GLU A 651 42.80 -6.44 1.69
N GLU A 652 41.91 -7.05 0.90
CA GLU A 652 41.92 -7.01 -0.56
C GLU A 652 41.10 -5.83 -1.10
N TYR A 653 41.68 -5.04 -2.01
CA TYR A 653 40.97 -4.01 -2.75
C TYR A 653 40.09 -4.62 -3.86
N ARG A 654 38.92 -4.03 -4.06
CA ARG A 654 37.92 -4.48 -5.03
C ARG A 654 38.07 -3.70 -6.35
N VAL A 655 37.90 -4.38 -7.48
CA VAL A 655 38.02 -3.77 -8.81
C VAL A 655 36.94 -4.26 -9.76
N PHE A 656 36.33 -3.32 -10.46
CA PHE A 656 35.10 -3.51 -11.20
C PHE A 656 35.32 -3.28 -12.69
N TYR A 657 35.15 -4.35 -13.47
CA TYR A 657 35.39 -4.34 -14.91
C TYR A 657 34.12 -4.06 -15.73
N ALA A 658 32.96 -4.25 -15.10
CA ALA A 658 31.64 -3.91 -15.60
C ALA A 658 30.73 -3.61 -14.39
N GLU A 659 29.45 -3.37 -14.64
CA GLU A 659 28.45 -3.01 -13.64
C GLU A 659 27.07 -3.54 -14.04
N ARG A 660 26.08 -3.38 -13.15
CA ARG A 660 24.71 -3.73 -13.48
C ARG A 660 23.93 -2.57 -14.11
N SER A 661 23.09 -2.90 -15.07
CA SER A 661 22.06 -1.99 -15.61
C SER A 661 20.82 -1.98 -14.71
N GLY A 662 20.26 -0.79 -14.46
CA GLY A 662 19.05 -0.59 -13.67
C GLY A 662 17.76 -0.44 -14.47
N TRP A 663 16.75 -1.21 -14.10
CA TRP A 663 15.36 -1.11 -14.52
C TRP A 663 14.48 -0.75 -13.33
N TRP A 664 13.88 0.45 -13.35
CA TRP A 664 12.88 0.85 -12.36
C TRP A 664 11.50 0.64 -12.96
N LEU A 665 10.80 -0.37 -12.44
CA LEU A 665 9.54 -0.86 -12.98
C LEU A 665 8.41 -0.62 -11.98
N THR A 666 7.26 -0.18 -12.47
CA THR A 666 6.00 -0.13 -11.72
C THR A 666 5.03 -1.13 -12.33
N ILE A 667 4.43 -2.00 -11.51
CA ILE A 667 3.35 -2.92 -11.92
C ILE A 667 2.06 -2.49 -11.22
N LYS A 668 0.98 -2.38 -12.00
CA LYS A 668 -0.36 -1.94 -11.59
C LYS A 668 -1.39 -3.00 -11.91
N ALA A 669 -2.10 -3.46 -10.88
CA ALA A 669 -3.25 -4.36 -10.99
C ALA A 669 -4.57 -3.58 -10.93
N LYS A 670 -5.59 -4.06 -11.64
CA LYS A 670 -6.96 -3.55 -11.57
C LYS A 670 -7.97 -4.67 -11.33
N GLY A 671 -9.07 -4.33 -10.66
CA GLY A 671 -10.20 -5.23 -10.41
C GLY A 671 -11.44 -4.46 -9.95
N ALA A 672 -12.55 -5.17 -9.74
CA ALA A 672 -13.72 -4.56 -9.12
C ALA A 672 -13.43 -4.22 -7.63
N PRO A 673 -13.96 -3.10 -7.11
CA PRO A 673 -14.03 -2.89 -5.66
C PRO A 673 -15.07 -3.84 -5.05
N GLY A 674 -15.06 -3.99 -3.73
CA GLY A 674 -16.08 -4.78 -3.03
C GLY A 674 -15.91 -4.83 -1.52
N HIS A 675 -16.95 -5.27 -0.82
CA HIS A 675 -16.98 -5.35 0.64
C HIS A 675 -15.89 -6.33 1.15
N GLY A 676 -15.19 -5.95 2.23
CA GLY A 676 -14.08 -6.71 2.84
C GLY A 676 -14.43 -8.14 3.29
N ALA A 677 -15.72 -8.45 3.48
CA ALA A 677 -16.20 -9.74 3.95
C ALA A 677 -16.37 -10.84 2.86
N LYS A 678 -16.44 -10.45 1.58
CA LYS A 678 -16.73 -11.37 0.47
C LYS A 678 -15.46 -11.89 -0.20
N LEU A 679 -15.48 -13.14 -0.65
CA LEU A 679 -14.33 -13.75 -1.36
C LEU A 679 -14.51 -13.64 -2.88
N TYR A 680 -13.77 -12.71 -3.49
CA TYR A 680 -13.72 -12.53 -4.95
C TYR A 680 -12.48 -13.20 -5.57
N ASP A 681 -12.62 -13.64 -6.82
CA ASP A 681 -11.52 -13.93 -7.75
C ASP A 681 -11.14 -12.68 -8.54
N GLY A 682 -9.85 -12.52 -8.86
CA GLY A 682 -9.38 -11.51 -9.81
C GLY A 682 -9.47 -10.06 -9.34
N SER A 683 -9.56 -9.82 -8.02
CA SER A 683 -9.42 -8.47 -7.46
C SER A 683 -8.02 -7.91 -7.71
N ALA A 684 -7.86 -6.58 -7.67
CA ALA A 684 -6.56 -5.94 -7.91
C ALA A 684 -5.49 -6.48 -6.95
N MET A 685 -5.85 -6.64 -5.68
CA MET A 685 -4.99 -7.21 -4.65
C MET A 685 -4.62 -8.67 -4.92
N GLU A 686 -5.57 -9.53 -5.28
CA GLU A 686 -5.26 -10.95 -5.56
C GLU A 686 -4.30 -11.10 -6.76
N ASN A 687 -4.54 -10.32 -7.83
CA ASN A 687 -3.69 -10.31 -9.02
C ASN A 687 -2.29 -9.75 -8.74
N LEU A 688 -2.18 -8.71 -7.91
CA LEU A 688 -0.89 -8.17 -7.48
C LEU A 688 -0.13 -9.16 -6.59
N MET A 689 -0.78 -9.83 -5.62
CA MET A 689 -0.08 -10.77 -4.74
C MET A 689 0.42 -12.01 -5.51
N LYS A 690 -0.35 -12.50 -6.50
CA LYS A 690 0.11 -13.53 -7.45
C LYS A 690 1.30 -13.07 -8.32
N SER A 691 1.41 -11.77 -8.61
CA SER A 691 2.58 -11.18 -9.31
C SER A 691 3.81 -11.14 -8.39
N VAL A 692 3.64 -10.57 -7.20
CA VAL A 692 4.66 -10.45 -6.15
C VAL A 692 5.25 -11.82 -5.79
N GLU A 693 4.43 -12.88 -5.73
CA GLU A 693 4.90 -14.23 -5.45
C GLU A 693 5.85 -14.77 -6.54
N ALA A 694 5.48 -14.65 -7.82
CA ALA A 694 6.34 -15.05 -8.94
C ALA A 694 7.66 -14.25 -8.98
N ILE A 695 7.61 -12.97 -8.63
CA ILE A 695 8.80 -12.11 -8.48
C ILE A 695 9.66 -12.58 -7.30
N ARG A 696 9.05 -12.91 -6.16
CA ARG A 696 9.78 -13.38 -4.96
C ARG A 696 10.47 -14.72 -5.20
N ILE A 697 9.81 -15.67 -5.87
CA ILE A 697 10.40 -16.97 -6.25
C ILE A 697 11.64 -16.76 -7.13
N PHE A 698 11.57 -15.86 -8.12
CA PHE A 698 12.73 -15.50 -8.94
C PHE A 698 13.83 -14.80 -8.13
N ARG A 699 13.49 -13.84 -7.26
CA ARG A 699 14.46 -13.19 -6.36
C ARG A 699 15.19 -14.22 -5.49
N THR A 700 14.47 -15.17 -4.90
CA THR A 700 15.04 -16.23 -4.07
C THR A 700 16.01 -17.09 -4.88
N SER A 701 15.62 -17.58 -6.07
CA SER A 701 16.54 -18.40 -6.88
C SER A 701 17.79 -17.65 -7.35
N GLN A 702 17.73 -16.32 -7.51
CA GLN A 702 18.93 -15.50 -7.76
C GLN A 702 19.77 -15.27 -6.50
N PHE A 703 19.14 -15.11 -5.33
CA PHE A 703 19.85 -14.89 -4.07
C PHE A 703 20.51 -16.19 -3.54
N ASP A 704 19.90 -17.34 -3.77
CA ASP A 704 20.45 -18.64 -3.35
C ASP A 704 21.79 -18.96 -4.06
N LEU A 705 21.97 -18.53 -5.32
CA LEU A 705 23.25 -18.61 -6.06
C LEU A 705 24.36 -17.75 -5.44
N VAL A 706 24.00 -16.66 -4.76
CA VAL A 706 24.95 -15.80 -4.03
C VAL A 706 25.25 -16.40 -2.66
N LYS A 707 24.23 -16.95 -1.97
CA LYS A 707 24.39 -17.61 -0.66
C LYS A 707 25.17 -18.93 -0.73
N SER A 708 25.11 -19.65 -1.84
CA SER A 708 25.93 -20.84 -2.09
C SER A 708 27.38 -20.52 -2.43
N GLY A 709 27.68 -19.27 -2.81
CA GLY A 709 28.97 -18.86 -3.37
C GLY A 709 29.19 -19.30 -4.82
N GLU A 710 28.13 -19.77 -5.52
CA GLU A 710 28.21 -20.15 -6.94
C GLU A 710 28.40 -18.94 -7.86
N LYS A 711 27.81 -17.79 -7.49
CA LYS A 711 27.97 -16.51 -8.17
C LYS A 711 28.24 -15.37 -7.17
N ALA A 712 29.05 -14.40 -7.57
CA ALA A 712 29.24 -13.16 -6.82
C ALA A 712 27.94 -12.31 -6.85
N GLU A 713 27.76 -11.38 -5.90
CA GLU A 713 26.52 -10.58 -5.84
C GLU A 713 26.23 -9.86 -7.16
N GLY A 714 27.25 -9.36 -7.87
CA GLY A 714 27.08 -8.68 -9.16
C GLY A 714 26.69 -9.59 -10.34
N GLU A 715 26.91 -10.91 -10.26
CA GLU A 715 26.80 -11.85 -11.39
C GLU A 715 25.38 -12.45 -11.57
N VAL A 716 24.42 -12.11 -10.70
CA VAL A 716 22.99 -12.54 -10.78
C VAL A 716 22.08 -11.35 -11.13
N VAL A 717 20.79 -11.58 -11.41
CA VAL A 717 19.79 -10.50 -11.45
C VAL A 717 19.25 -10.25 -10.04
N SER A 718 19.38 -9.03 -9.51
CA SER A 718 18.68 -8.65 -8.27
C SER A 718 17.33 -8.03 -8.59
N VAL A 719 16.32 -8.34 -7.77
CA VAL A 719 14.97 -7.74 -7.84
C VAL A 719 14.54 -7.42 -6.43
N ASN A 720 14.25 -6.15 -6.15
CA ASN A 720 13.84 -5.68 -4.83
C ASN A 720 12.60 -4.80 -4.92
N PHE A 721 11.69 -4.98 -3.96
CA PHE A 721 10.45 -4.23 -3.89
C PHE A 721 10.70 -2.87 -3.22
N ALA A 722 10.66 -1.78 -4.00
CA ALA A 722 10.95 -0.42 -3.52
C ALA A 722 9.76 0.21 -2.79
N TYR A 723 8.53 -0.04 -3.27
CA TYR A 723 7.31 0.49 -2.65
C TYR A 723 6.10 -0.43 -2.88
N LEU A 724 5.09 -0.30 -2.01
CA LEU A 724 3.76 -0.87 -2.19
C LEU A 724 2.69 0.19 -1.90
N LYS A 725 1.64 0.20 -2.71
CA LYS A 725 0.51 1.12 -2.59
C LYS A 725 -0.81 0.41 -2.98
N ALA A 726 -1.71 0.25 -2.02
CA ALA A 726 -3.09 -0.17 -2.24
C ALA A 726 -3.99 0.29 -1.09
N GLY A 727 -5.30 0.36 -1.31
CA GLY A 727 -6.30 0.66 -0.27
C GLY A 727 -6.80 2.11 -0.27
N THR A 728 -8.07 2.30 0.13
CA THR A 728 -8.73 3.60 0.18
C THR A 728 -8.33 4.37 1.45
N GLN A 729 -7.67 5.51 1.29
CA GLN A 729 -7.20 6.34 2.40
C GLN A 729 -8.33 7.16 3.05
N THR A 730 -8.20 7.42 4.35
CA THR A 730 -9.03 8.35 5.12
C THR A 730 -8.12 9.30 5.94
N PRO A 731 -8.64 10.41 6.51
CA PRO A 731 -7.85 11.26 7.40
C PRO A 731 -7.27 10.56 8.64
N THR A 732 -7.76 9.38 8.98
CA THR A 732 -7.37 8.58 10.16
C THR A 732 -6.66 7.27 9.81
N GLY A 733 -6.50 6.92 8.53
CA GLY A 733 -5.86 5.67 8.09
C GLY A 733 -6.37 5.17 6.74
N PHE A 734 -6.96 3.97 6.74
CA PHE A 734 -7.51 3.31 5.56
C PHE A 734 -8.88 2.70 5.87
N VAL A 735 -9.75 2.58 4.87
CA VAL A 735 -11.04 1.88 4.97
C VAL A 735 -10.80 0.36 5.02
N MET A 736 -10.85 -0.22 6.21
CA MET A 736 -10.59 -1.66 6.38
C MET A 736 -11.64 -2.56 5.70
N ASN A 737 -12.91 -2.14 5.68
CA ASN A 737 -14.02 -2.92 5.12
C ASN A 737 -14.14 -2.87 3.58
N LEU A 738 -13.11 -2.41 2.85
CA LEU A 738 -13.19 -2.18 1.41
C LEU A 738 -11.98 -2.78 0.67
N GLN A 739 -12.26 -3.66 -0.29
CA GLN A 739 -11.25 -4.18 -1.21
C GLN A 739 -10.99 -3.14 -2.31
N PRO A 740 -9.74 -2.72 -2.55
CA PRO A 740 -9.44 -1.66 -3.49
C PRO A 740 -9.49 -2.14 -4.95
N SER A 741 -9.96 -1.26 -5.83
CA SER A 741 -10.05 -1.49 -7.28
C SER A 741 -8.71 -1.36 -8.01
N GLU A 742 -7.68 -0.79 -7.37
CA GLU A 742 -6.30 -0.73 -7.86
C GLU A 742 -5.28 -1.12 -6.78
N ALA A 743 -4.15 -1.68 -7.21
CA ALA A 743 -3.01 -2.01 -6.37
C ALA A 743 -1.71 -1.90 -7.17
N GLU A 744 -0.64 -1.39 -6.56
CA GLU A 744 0.59 -0.95 -7.23
C GLU A 744 1.85 -1.40 -6.46
N VAL A 745 2.87 -1.85 -7.19
CA VAL A 745 4.20 -2.21 -6.67
C VAL A 745 5.31 -1.60 -7.51
N GLY A 746 6.32 -1.05 -6.85
CA GLY A 746 7.57 -0.63 -7.47
C GLY A 746 8.68 -1.66 -7.27
N LEU A 747 9.42 -1.95 -8.33
CA LEU A 747 10.59 -2.82 -8.34
C LEU A 747 11.83 -2.05 -8.80
N ASP A 748 12.92 -2.19 -8.05
CA ASP A 748 14.27 -1.98 -8.58
C ASP A 748 14.81 -3.34 -9.04
N ILE A 749 15.17 -3.43 -10.32
CA ILE A 749 15.71 -4.63 -10.96
C ILE A 749 17.09 -4.27 -11.49
N ARG A 750 18.15 -4.93 -10.99
CA ARG A 750 19.51 -4.77 -11.52
C ARG A 750 19.96 -6.04 -12.22
N MET A 751 20.46 -5.88 -13.44
CA MET A 751 20.86 -7.01 -14.30
C MET A 751 22.35 -6.93 -14.68
N PRO A 752 23.06 -8.06 -14.74
CA PRO A 752 24.46 -8.10 -15.13
C PRO A 752 24.65 -7.98 -16.66
N PRO A 753 25.87 -7.68 -17.15
CA PRO A 753 26.15 -7.52 -18.59
C PRO A 753 25.85 -8.74 -19.46
N ASP A 754 25.86 -9.95 -18.88
CA ASP A 754 25.63 -11.24 -19.54
C ASP A 754 24.15 -11.69 -19.54
N VAL A 755 23.22 -10.84 -19.06
CA VAL A 755 21.80 -11.19 -18.97
C VAL A 755 21.17 -11.40 -20.35
N HIS A 756 20.38 -12.47 -20.50
CA HIS A 756 19.51 -12.66 -21.67
C HIS A 756 18.26 -11.79 -21.50
N ILE A 757 18.33 -10.54 -21.97
CA ILE A 757 17.32 -9.49 -21.77
C ILE A 757 15.92 -9.99 -22.18
N GLU A 758 15.81 -10.62 -23.35
CA GLU A 758 14.57 -11.10 -23.95
C GLU A 758 13.87 -12.18 -23.11
N ALA A 759 14.64 -12.96 -22.33
CA ALA A 759 14.09 -13.93 -21.39
C ALA A 759 13.51 -13.26 -20.14
N LEU A 760 14.09 -12.14 -19.69
CA LEU A 760 13.55 -11.33 -18.59
C LEU A 760 12.34 -10.50 -19.04
N GLU A 761 12.36 -9.94 -20.26
CA GLU A 761 11.18 -9.28 -20.86
C GLU A 761 10.02 -10.25 -21.04
N ARG A 762 10.30 -11.48 -21.49
CA ARG A 762 9.28 -12.54 -21.55
C ARG A 762 8.72 -12.86 -20.17
N ARG A 763 9.58 -13.05 -19.16
CA ARG A 763 9.15 -13.27 -17.76
C ARG A 763 8.27 -12.13 -17.23
N LEU A 764 8.62 -10.88 -17.57
CA LEU A 764 7.82 -9.70 -17.21
C LEU A 764 6.41 -9.76 -17.84
N VAL A 765 6.31 -10.06 -19.14
CA VAL A 765 5.03 -10.08 -19.87
C VAL A 765 4.17 -11.32 -19.55
N GLU A 766 4.78 -12.50 -19.40
CA GLU A 766 4.06 -13.77 -19.27
C GLU A 766 3.78 -14.18 -17.82
N GLU A 767 4.71 -13.91 -16.88
CA GLU A 767 4.59 -14.33 -15.48
C GLU A 767 4.25 -13.18 -14.53
N TRP A 768 5.04 -12.11 -14.55
CA TRP A 768 4.99 -11.06 -13.53
C TRP A 768 3.82 -10.09 -13.75
N ALA A 769 3.67 -9.52 -14.93
CA ALA A 769 2.63 -8.54 -15.27
C ALA A 769 1.72 -8.93 -16.45
N PRO A 770 1.21 -10.18 -16.55
CA PRO A 770 0.38 -10.61 -17.67
C PRO A 770 -0.99 -9.91 -17.69
N SER A 771 -1.34 -9.40 -18.86
CA SER A 771 -2.63 -8.72 -19.13
C SER A 771 -3.85 -9.60 -18.86
N SER A 772 -3.70 -10.93 -18.97
CA SER A 772 -4.73 -11.92 -18.61
C SER A 772 -5.10 -11.93 -17.13
N ARG A 773 -4.31 -11.27 -16.26
CA ARG A 773 -4.59 -11.07 -14.83
C ARG A 773 -4.87 -9.60 -14.50
N ASN A 774 -5.36 -8.81 -15.47
CA ASN A 774 -5.62 -7.37 -15.35
C ASN A 774 -4.42 -6.56 -14.82
N LEU A 775 -3.20 -7.02 -15.16
CA LEU A 775 -1.95 -6.34 -14.82
C LEU A 775 -1.48 -5.49 -16.00
N SER A 776 -0.78 -4.42 -15.65
CA SER A 776 -0.11 -3.49 -16.57
C SER A 776 1.21 -3.05 -15.94
N PHE A 777 2.19 -2.63 -16.74
CA PHE A 777 3.49 -2.21 -16.24
C PHE A 777 4.05 -0.99 -16.97
N GLU A 778 4.93 -0.27 -16.28
CA GLU A 778 5.49 1.02 -16.72
C GLU A 778 6.95 1.11 -16.26
N PHE A 779 7.89 1.31 -17.20
CA PHE A 779 9.29 1.61 -16.87
C PHE A 779 9.45 3.10 -16.56
N LYS A 780 9.93 3.42 -15.36
CA LYS A 780 10.42 4.76 -15.00
C LYS A 780 11.87 4.97 -15.47
N GLN A 781 12.66 3.90 -15.46
CA GLN A 781 13.99 3.82 -16.03
C GLN A 781 14.17 2.44 -16.67
N LYS A 782 14.83 2.37 -17.83
CA LYS A 782 15.17 1.11 -18.50
C LYS A 782 16.59 1.20 -19.08
N GLY A 783 17.59 1.00 -18.23
CA GLY A 783 18.99 0.95 -18.66
C GLY A 783 19.29 -0.18 -19.65
N CYS A 784 20.35 -0.02 -20.45
CA CYS A 784 20.87 -1.05 -21.34
C CYS A 784 22.12 -1.71 -20.73
N VAL A 785 22.29 -3.02 -20.95
CA VAL A 785 23.52 -3.76 -20.61
C VAL A 785 24.54 -3.79 -21.76
N LEU A 786 24.15 -3.32 -22.94
CA LEU A 786 24.96 -3.33 -24.15
C LEU A 786 25.59 -1.97 -24.45
N ASP A 787 26.77 -2.00 -25.06
CA ASP A 787 27.44 -0.85 -25.65
C ASP A 787 26.77 -0.38 -26.97
N ASN A 788 27.24 0.74 -27.51
CA ASN A 788 26.79 1.27 -28.79
C ASN A 788 27.11 0.38 -30.02
N PHE A 789 27.80 -0.75 -29.81
CA PHE A 789 28.19 -1.72 -30.83
C PHE A 789 27.43 -3.06 -30.69
N GLY A 790 26.48 -3.16 -29.75
CA GLY A 790 25.65 -4.34 -29.52
C GLY A 790 26.30 -5.46 -28.71
N LYS A 791 27.36 -5.18 -27.97
CA LYS A 791 28.08 -6.14 -27.10
C LYS A 791 27.86 -5.81 -25.62
N PRO A 792 28.00 -6.76 -24.68
CA PRO A 792 28.03 -6.46 -23.25
C PRO A 792 29.02 -5.34 -22.90
N ALA A 793 28.57 -4.32 -22.17
CA ALA A 793 29.36 -3.13 -21.85
C ALA A 793 30.39 -3.41 -20.74
N LEU A 794 31.48 -4.11 -21.08
CA LEU A 794 32.53 -4.54 -20.15
C LEU A 794 33.92 -4.09 -20.60
N THR A 795 34.82 -3.93 -19.63
CA THR A 795 36.26 -3.74 -19.84
C THR A 795 36.97 -5.10 -19.72
N PRO A 796 37.83 -5.52 -20.67
CA PRO A 796 38.60 -6.75 -20.50
C PRO A 796 39.61 -6.61 -19.36
N VAL A 797 39.74 -7.67 -18.55
CA VAL A 797 40.65 -7.76 -17.38
C VAL A 797 41.54 -8.99 -17.49
N ASP A 798 42.11 -9.13 -18.69
CA ASP A 798 43.07 -10.15 -19.09
C ASP A 798 44.17 -9.50 -19.97
N SER A 799 45.08 -10.30 -20.51
CA SER A 799 46.21 -9.82 -21.32
C SER A 799 45.82 -9.21 -22.68
N SER A 800 44.55 -9.20 -23.09
CA SER A 800 44.09 -8.44 -24.26
C SER A 800 43.97 -6.92 -23.99
N ASN A 801 43.91 -6.51 -22.72
CA ASN A 801 43.89 -5.11 -22.30
C ASN A 801 45.21 -4.73 -21.62
N PRO A 802 46.13 -4.02 -22.29
CA PRO A 802 47.44 -3.68 -21.71
C PRO A 802 47.32 -2.80 -20.46
N TRP A 803 46.28 -1.96 -20.39
CA TRP A 803 45.99 -1.13 -19.22
C TRP A 803 45.70 -1.95 -17.96
N TRP A 804 45.03 -3.10 -18.10
CA TRP A 804 44.72 -3.97 -16.97
C TRP A 804 46.00 -4.48 -16.32
N SER A 805 46.93 -5.04 -17.08
CA SER A 805 48.19 -5.56 -16.54
C SER A 805 49.06 -4.48 -15.89
N VAL A 806 49.06 -3.25 -16.44
CA VAL A 806 49.78 -2.11 -15.83
C VAL A 806 49.14 -1.68 -14.52
N PHE A 807 47.81 -1.61 -14.46
CA PHE A 807 47.06 -1.31 -13.25
C PHE A 807 47.28 -2.37 -12.16
N GLU A 808 47.16 -3.65 -12.50
CA GLU A 808 47.27 -4.79 -11.59
C GLU A 808 48.65 -4.82 -10.91
N GLU A 809 49.72 -4.68 -11.70
CA GLU A 809 51.09 -4.62 -11.19
C GLU A 809 51.40 -3.33 -10.40
N ALA A 810 50.72 -2.22 -10.71
CA ALA A 810 50.88 -0.97 -9.94
C ALA A 810 50.28 -1.07 -8.54
N VAL A 811 49.12 -1.75 -8.38
CA VAL A 811 48.52 -2.01 -7.05
C VAL A 811 49.42 -2.94 -6.24
N LYS A 812 49.89 -4.05 -6.82
CA LYS A 812 50.82 -4.99 -6.16
C LYS A 812 52.10 -4.30 -5.70
N ARG A 813 52.68 -3.44 -6.55
CA ARG A 813 53.90 -2.67 -6.25
C ARG A 813 53.74 -1.70 -5.08
N ALA A 814 52.53 -1.19 -4.85
CA ALA A 814 52.20 -0.34 -3.71
C ALA A 814 51.91 -1.13 -2.41
N GLY A 815 52.06 -2.46 -2.42
CA GLY A 815 51.70 -3.32 -1.30
C GLY A 815 50.20 -3.62 -1.20
N GLY A 816 49.40 -3.23 -2.20
CA GLY A 816 47.99 -3.57 -2.28
C GLY A 816 47.76 -5.01 -2.77
N LYS A 817 46.70 -5.64 -2.25
CA LYS A 817 46.14 -6.89 -2.76
C LYS A 817 44.90 -6.57 -3.58
N LEU A 818 44.66 -7.29 -4.68
CA LEU A 818 43.43 -7.19 -5.47
C LEU A 818 42.61 -8.47 -5.28
N ALA A 819 41.32 -8.32 -5.05
CA ALA A 819 40.35 -9.40 -5.18
C ALA A 819 40.17 -9.80 -6.66
N LYS A 820 39.49 -10.92 -6.92
CA LYS A 820 39.03 -11.29 -8.27
C LYS A 820 38.22 -10.12 -8.87
N PRO A 821 38.51 -9.66 -10.11
CA PRO A 821 37.67 -8.68 -10.80
C PRO A 821 36.21 -9.12 -10.88
N GLU A 822 35.31 -8.18 -10.65
CA GLU A 822 33.88 -8.43 -10.45
C GLU A 822 32.99 -7.40 -11.18
N VAL A 823 31.69 -7.72 -11.28
CA VAL A 823 30.66 -6.80 -11.77
C VAL A 823 30.17 -5.94 -10.62
N PHE A 824 30.19 -4.61 -10.76
CA PHE A 824 29.70 -3.70 -9.72
C PHE A 824 28.20 -3.94 -9.47
N PRO A 825 27.76 -4.10 -8.21
CA PRO A 825 26.40 -4.57 -7.91
C PRO A 825 25.31 -3.54 -8.24
N ALA A 826 25.68 -2.25 -8.28
CA ALA A 826 24.85 -1.13 -8.70
C ALA A 826 25.34 -0.60 -10.07
N SER A 827 25.44 0.71 -10.24
CA SER A 827 25.91 1.38 -11.46
C SER A 827 26.85 2.53 -11.07
N THR A 828 27.82 2.89 -11.91
CA THR A 828 28.76 4.03 -11.74
C THR A 828 28.90 4.79 -13.07
N ASP A 829 29.57 5.94 -13.11
CA ASP A 829 29.74 6.68 -14.38
C ASP A 829 30.53 5.92 -15.46
N ALA A 830 31.31 4.90 -15.06
CA ALA A 830 32.00 3.97 -15.95
C ALA A 830 31.12 3.41 -17.08
N ARG A 831 29.81 3.22 -16.88
CA ARG A 831 28.86 2.80 -17.94
C ARG A 831 28.91 3.71 -19.17
N HIS A 832 29.03 5.02 -18.97
CA HIS A 832 28.96 5.99 -20.05
C HIS A 832 30.20 5.90 -20.94
N PHE A 833 31.37 5.64 -20.34
CA PHE A 833 32.63 5.39 -21.05
C PHE A 833 32.67 4.01 -21.71
N ARG A 834 32.25 2.95 -20.99
CA ARG A 834 32.14 1.57 -21.52
C ARG A 834 31.18 1.50 -22.71
N LYS A 835 30.05 2.20 -22.64
CA LYS A 835 29.03 2.28 -23.72
C LYS A 835 29.58 2.83 -25.03
N ILE A 836 30.58 3.72 -25.00
CA ILE A 836 31.25 4.24 -26.20
C ILE A 836 32.53 3.46 -26.57
N GLY A 837 32.82 2.35 -25.88
CA GLY A 837 33.95 1.46 -26.17
C GLY A 837 35.28 1.85 -25.52
N ILE A 838 35.28 2.74 -24.52
CA ILE A 838 36.49 3.14 -23.78
C ILE A 838 36.63 2.24 -22.53
N PRO A 839 37.80 1.60 -22.31
CA PRO A 839 38.08 0.87 -21.08
C PRO A 839 37.90 1.73 -19.83
N ALA A 840 37.13 1.24 -18.86
CA ALA A 840 36.92 1.90 -17.57
C ALA A 840 36.97 0.88 -16.43
N LEU A 841 37.85 1.12 -15.45
CA LEU A 841 37.98 0.31 -14.25
C LEU A 841 37.46 1.09 -13.04
N GLY A 842 36.44 0.55 -12.38
CA GLY A 842 35.97 1.07 -11.10
C GLY A 842 36.89 0.58 -9.97
N PHE A 843 37.51 1.48 -9.22
CA PHE A 843 38.46 1.13 -8.17
C PHE A 843 38.61 2.21 -7.10
N SER A 844 38.31 1.85 -5.85
CA SER A 844 38.57 2.67 -4.65
C SER A 844 39.50 1.93 -3.69
N PRO A 845 40.66 2.49 -3.31
CA PRO A 845 41.59 1.85 -2.39
C PRO A 845 41.13 2.01 -0.93
N MET A 846 40.02 1.36 -0.58
CA MET A 846 39.40 1.36 0.76
C MET A 846 39.31 -0.08 1.33
N ALA A 847 40.43 -0.62 1.81
CA ALA A 847 40.48 -1.93 2.47
C ALA A 847 40.13 -1.82 3.97
N ASN A 848 39.90 -2.96 4.63
CA ASN A 848 39.59 -3.06 6.07
C ASN A 848 38.42 -2.17 6.53
N THR A 849 37.52 -1.82 5.61
CA THR A 849 36.50 -0.78 5.76
C THR A 849 35.11 -1.38 5.48
N PRO A 850 34.14 -1.29 6.42
CA PRO A 850 32.80 -1.79 6.19
C PRO A 850 32.10 -1.00 5.08
N ILE A 851 31.26 -1.68 4.29
CA ILE A 851 30.58 -1.09 3.13
C ILE A 851 29.37 -0.28 3.62
N LEU A 852 29.56 1.02 3.83
CA LEU A 852 28.58 1.94 4.43
C LEU A 852 28.06 3.02 3.47
N LEU A 853 28.44 2.98 2.19
CA LEU A 853 27.86 3.85 1.16
C LEU A 853 26.32 3.85 1.21
N HIS A 854 25.78 5.06 1.19
CA HIS A 854 24.35 5.41 1.34
C HIS A 854 23.74 5.14 2.73
N ASP A 855 24.39 4.37 3.60
CA ASP A 855 23.90 4.04 4.95
C ASP A 855 24.02 5.22 5.93
N HIS A 856 23.65 5.02 7.19
CA HIS A 856 23.90 5.94 8.29
C HIS A 856 25.31 5.74 8.87
N ASN A 857 25.89 6.79 9.47
CA ASN A 857 27.23 6.77 10.06
C ASN A 857 28.33 6.31 9.09
N GLU A 858 28.19 6.65 7.81
CA GLU A 858 29.21 6.43 6.78
C GLU A 858 30.54 7.05 7.22
N PHE A 859 31.61 6.25 7.17
CA PHE A 859 32.96 6.70 7.53
C PHE A 859 34.04 6.07 6.64
N LEU A 860 35.18 6.75 6.59
CA LEU A 860 36.47 6.18 6.19
C LEU A 860 37.49 6.47 7.29
N SER A 861 38.43 5.55 7.54
CA SER A 861 39.52 5.82 8.49
C SER A 861 40.57 6.73 7.85
N LYS A 862 41.15 7.64 8.65
CA LYS A 862 42.25 8.49 8.19
C LYS A 862 43.40 7.64 7.63
N ASP A 863 43.76 6.55 8.30
CA ASP A 863 44.89 5.70 7.92
C ASP A 863 44.68 4.99 6.58
N GLU A 864 43.48 4.46 6.29
CA GLU A 864 43.21 3.83 4.99
C GLU A 864 43.04 4.88 3.88
N TYR A 865 42.44 6.04 4.17
CA TYR A 865 42.41 7.17 3.23
C TYR A 865 43.84 7.55 2.79
N LEU A 866 44.78 7.69 3.73
CA LEU A 866 46.17 8.08 3.47
C LEU A 866 46.97 6.99 2.75
N LYS A 867 46.71 5.72 3.08
CA LYS A 867 47.23 4.53 2.37
C LYS A 867 46.76 4.52 0.92
N GLY A 868 45.48 4.82 0.68
CA GLY A 868 44.90 4.89 -0.66
C GLY A 868 45.52 5.97 -1.57
N ILE A 869 45.98 7.09 -1.00
CA ILE A 869 46.80 8.07 -1.75
C ILE A 869 48.08 7.41 -2.29
N GLY A 870 48.75 6.58 -1.50
CA GLY A 870 49.95 5.84 -1.92
C GLY A 870 49.67 4.76 -2.97
N ILE A 871 48.50 4.13 -2.93
CA ILE A 871 48.05 3.21 -3.98
C ILE A 871 47.86 3.96 -5.31
N TYR A 872 47.14 5.09 -5.31
CA TYR A 872 46.96 5.90 -6.52
C TYR A 872 48.26 6.57 -7.00
N GLU A 873 49.21 6.93 -6.11
CA GLU A 873 50.53 7.41 -6.50
C GLU A 873 51.24 6.40 -7.42
N SER A 874 51.20 5.11 -7.06
CA SER A 874 51.74 4.02 -7.88
C SER A 874 50.97 3.84 -9.19
N ILE A 875 49.63 3.78 -9.14
CA ILE A 875 48.75 3.57 -10.31
C ILE A 875 48.94 4.70 -11.34
N ILE A 876 48.81 5.96 -10.92
CA ILE A 876 48.91 7.14 -11.80
C ILE A 876 50.29 7.17 -12.44
N LYS A 877 51.36 6.94 -11.66
CA LYS A 877 52.74 6.90 -12.16
C LYS A 877 52.99 5.79 -13.18
N ALA A 878 52.44 4.60 -12.96
CA ALA A 878 52.60 3.45 -13.84
C ALA A 878 51.83 3.63 -15.15
N LEU A 879 50.55 3.99 -15.08
CA LEU A 879 49.72 4.23 -16.26
C LEU A 879 50.29 5.39 -17.09
N ALA A 880 50.70 6.48 -16.45
CA ALA A 880 51.20 7.68 -17.12
C ALA A 880 52.60 7.55 -17.72
N THR A 881 53.30 6.43 -17.47
CA THR A 881 54.59 6.06 -18.10
C THR A 881 54.52 4.78 -18.94
N HIS A 882 53.34 4.14 -19.07
CA HIS A 882 53.16 2.97 -19.92
C HIS A 882 53.50 3.29 -21.39
N LYS A 883 54.16 2.34 -22.06
CA LYS A 883 54.40 2.35 -23.50
C LYS A 883 53.52 1.30 -24.17
N ASP A 884 52.80 1.72 -25.20
CA ASP A 884 51.95 0.86 -26.00
C ASP A 884 52.81 0.14 -27.06
N ASP A 885 53.39 -1.01 -26.73
CA ASP A 885 54.35 -1.79 -27.55
C ASP A 885 53.85 -2.14 -28.99
N ALA A 886 52.58 -1.89 -29.29
CA ALA A 886 51.96 -2.12 -30.59
C ALA A 886 52.01 -0.92 -31.56
N LYS A 887 52.59 0.24 -31.20
CA LYS A 887 52.53 1.47 -32.04
C LYS A 887 53.81 2.32 -32.17
N ASP A 888 54.94 1.99 -31.52
CA ASP A 888 56.21 2.73 -31.69
C ASP A 888 56.91 2.38 -33.03
N ASP A 889 56.26 2.69 -34.17
CA ASP A 889 56.81 2.47 -35.53
C ASP A 889 58.08 3.34 -35.78
N GLU A 890 58.23 4.44 -35.04
CA GLU A 890 59.47 5.25 -35.01
C GLU A 890 60.69 4.44 -34.53
N SER A 891 60.50 3.45 -33.64
CA SER A 891 61.60 2.63 -33.11
C SER A 891 62.24 1.68 -34.14
N ARG A 892 61.58 1.47 -35.28
CA ARG A 892 62.07 0.68 -36.42
C ARG A 892 62.84 1.49 -37.47
N ALA A 893 63.00 2.80 -37.28
CA ALA A 893 63.76 3.67 -38.18
C ALA A 893 65.23 3.87 -37.78
N GLU A 894 65.61 3.46 -36.56
CA GLU A 894 66.99 3.59 -36.03
C GLU A 894 67.73 2.23 -35.84
N LEU A 895 67.22 1.14 -36.45
CA LEU A 895 67.79 -0.21 -36.45
C LEU A 895 67.93 -0.80 -37.86
#